data_AF-A0A0C3F5S5-F1
#
_entry.id   AF-A0A0C3F5S5-F1
#
_cell.length_a   1.000
_cell.length_b   1.000
_cell.length_c   1.000
_cell.angle_alpha   90.00
_cell.angle_beta   90.00
_cell.angle_gamma   90.00
#
_symmetry.space_group_name_H-M   'P 1'
#
loop_
_entity.id
_entity.type
_entity.pdbx_description
1 polymer ?
#
loop_
_entity_poly.entity_id
_entity_poly.type
_entity_poly.pdbx_seq_one_letter_code
_entity_poly.pdbx_strand_id
1 'polypeptide(L)'
;MVARSQSSAAGVLALLYEPESVFKQHALKALNPLVPQFWAEISEHIALIEALYESNELPKDVRDSAALVASKVYYFLGEYDEALSFALGAGNAFEAESRAYGAEEYVETVVSKAIDRYIQLESEATAGKGKIDARLLDIIEGIFRRCIEDGEYKQAIGIALESHRFDIIEQIYERTHDTLLLSYAMDAVLDTGFSLSYRDQVLHKLLPLFPSPTTEAKSPHVHALTRLLVILSKPSLTVPLLTSLVPHEKLLAYQFAFDLVEGGAQDFLESVRNELPEGDEKTKDIYDKLRNILGGQESVKLYLEFLKRNNKVDLLILKNTKEVLEPRSSIYHTALTLQNAFMHSGTTSDLFLRDNLEWLGMASNWSKFSATAALGVIHKGYFEEGMTILGPYLPQAGGDSSMQGAAYSEGGALYALGLINAGCGSGRSVEGYLRETLKAAQGEVVQHGAALGLGVAGMGGKNPEAYDDLKQTLFTDSAVAGEAAGYAMGLIMLGTADANSADEMLTYARETQHEKIIRGLAVGVGFIYYGRQEEADATIKLLLAEKDPILRYGGVYTLALAYAGTSNNDAVRRLLHIAVSDTSDDVRRAAVTSLAFLLFKNPGQVPRIVQLLSESYNPHVRCGATLALGIACAGTGLQDAVEILEPMTKDSVDFVRQGAFVALGMVLVQQSEASSASLAPTRALYTKVVSDKHEDPMARFGAALGQGFIDAGGRNVTISLQSRAGSRNTSAIVGMVLFCQFWYWYPLAHCACLAFEPTGIIGLNGDLRPPKFDFVSNAKPSLFAYPSPTKPPKKETVTKVATAVLSTTAKMKAREKKKAAAEGESMDTQEDKLDAKKDADVEMNSEEPPASAKPSDISPISGSISNLADDSKPSTSKPARKSEPSFEKLPNFSRVVPAQLAHITFPADGRYQPVRAVSITTPSSVKSSKAAVLPAGSKSPTAAIGLSSKKYAGGGGILILVDVSPDQEAEFIEFDAPAAEPVPADVTTDGQNGHAIAGPAASGPHIALDENAPESDPPESFEYPFDNDN
;
A
#
# COMPACT_ATOMS: atom_id res chain seq x y z
N MET A 1 68.66 -14.18 -5.13
CA MET A 1 69.27 -13.25 -6.12
C MET A 1 68.30 -12.09 -6.32
N VAL A 2 68.79 -10.88 -6.60
CA VAL A 2 67.91 -9.76 -6.97
C VAL A 2 67.48 -9.96 -8.42
N ALA A 3 66.17 -9.96 -8.70
CA ALA A 3 65.66 -9.99 -10.06
C ALA A 3 66.05 -8.68 -10.77
N ARG A 4 66.66 -8.77 -11.95
CA ARG A 4 66.83 -7.60 -12.82
C ARG A 4 65.44 -7.19 -13.33
N SER A 5 65.07 -5.94 -13.15
CA SER A 5 63.99 -5.33 -13.92
C SER A 5 64.35 -5.42 -15.40
N GLN A 6 63.60 -6.22 -16.17
CA GLN A 6 63.71 -6.22 -17.62
C GLN A 6 63.16 -4.89 -18.15
N SER A 7 63.67 -4.42 -19.29
CA SER A 7 63.30 -3.12 -19.87
C SER A 7 62.44 -3.23 -21.14
N SER A 8 62.21 -4.44 -21.64
CA SER A 8 61.41 -4.79 -22.81
C SER A 8 61.26 -6.31 -22.88
N ALA A 9 60.14 -6.79 -23.44
CA ALA A 9 59.88 -8.20 -23.71
C ALA A 9 60.51 -8.70 -25.04
N ALA A 10 61.08 -7.81 -25.87
CA ALA A 10 61.61 -8.14 -27.20
C ALA A 10 62.62 -9.31 -27.21
N GLY A 11 63.43 -9.45 -26.16
CA GLY A 11 64.38 -10.58 -26.03
C GLY A 11 63.73 -11.95 -25.79
N VAL A 12 62.47 -11.98 -25.34
CA VAL A 12 61.66 -13.20 -25.20
C VAL A 12 60.76 -13.40 -26.43
N LEU A 13 60.25 -12.32 -27.02
CA LEU A 13 59.51 -12.36 -28.29
C LEU A 13 60.37 -12.90 -29.44
N ALA A 14 61.67 -12.57 -29.48
CA ALA A 14 62.62 -13.15 -30.43
C ALA A 14 62.68 -14.69 -30.39
N LEU A 15 62.49 -15.31 -29.22
CA LEU A 15 62.51 -16.77 -29.05
C LEU A 15 61.24 -17.47 -29.60
N LEU A 16 60.20 -16.72 -29.98
CA LEU A 16 59.04 -17.26 -30.70
C LEU A 16 59.32 -17.49 -32.20
N TYR A 17 60.28 -16.76 -32.77
CA TYR A 17 60.69 -16.86 -34.17
C TYR A 17 61.67 -18.02 -34.44
N GLU A 18 62.35 -18.53 -33.40
CA GLU A 18 63.21 -19.72 -33.53
C GLU A 18 62.40 -20.95 -33.93
N PRO A 19 62.90 -21.85 -34.81
CA PRO A 19 62.13 -22.98 -35.31
C PRO A 19 61.94 -24.10 -34.28
N GLU A 20 62.79 -24.19 -33.26
CA GLU A 20 62.81 -25.31 -32.32
C GLU A 20 61.73 -25.16 -31.22
N SER A 21 60.88 -26.18 -31.06
CA SER A 21 59.71 -26.16 -30.17
C SER A 21 60.04 -25.95 -28.69
N VAL A 22 61.25 -26.30 -28.26
CA VAL A 22 61.74 -26.10 -26.89
C VAL A 22 61.90 -24.61 -26.57
N PHE A 23 62.44 -23.80 -27.50
CA PHE A 23 62.55 -22.35 -27.29
C PHE A 23 61.18 -21.68 -27.26
N LYS A 24 60.24 -22.11 -28.12
CA LYS A 24 58.85 -21.63 -28.10
C LYS A 24 58.14 -21.92 -26.76
N GLN A 25 58.31 -23.14 -26.22
CA GLN A 25 57.77 -23.49 -24.90
C GLN A 25 58.40 -22.65 -23.76
N HIS A 26 59.71 -22.40 -23.81
CA HIS A 26 60.38 -21.55 -22.83
C HIS A 26 59.92 -20.08 -22.95
N ALA A 27 59.79 -19.56 -24.17
CA ALA A 27 59.34 -18.20 -24.46
C ALA A 27 57.94 -17.94 -23.89
N LEU A 28 56.96 -18.81 -24.18
CA LEU A 28 55.58 -18.65 -23.68
C LEU A 28 55.50 -18.69 -22.14
N LYS A 29 56.26 -19.59 -21.49
CA LYS A 29 56.34 -19.65 -20.02
C LYS A 29 57.03 -18.42 -19.41
N ALA A 30 57.98 -17.81 -20.11
CA ALA A 30 58.62 -16.56 -19.70
C ALA A 30 57.76 -15.31 -19.98
N LEU A 31 56.89 -15.35 -20.99
CA LEU A 31 55.97 -14.25 -21.34
C LEU A 31 54.81 -14.12 -20.35
N ASN A 32 54.22 -15.22 -19.86
CA ASN A 32 53.06 -15.19 -18.96
C ASN A 32 53.18 -14.20 -17.74
N PRO A 33 54.30 -14.16 -16.99
CA PRO A 33 54.47 -13.17 -15.91
C PRO A 33 54.87 -11.76 -16.39
N LEU A 34 55.25 -11.59 -17.66
CA LEU A 34 55.65 -10.28 -18.24
C LEU A 34 54.48 -9.53 -18.86
N VAL A 35 53.36 -10.21 -19.21
CA VAL A 35 52.21 -9.57 -19.89
C VAL A 35 51.72 -8.30 -19.17
N PRO A 36 51.51 -8.25 -17.83
CA PRO A 36 51.01 -7.04 -17.18
C PRO A 36 51.93 -5.81 -17.29
N GLN A 37 53.23 -6.01 -17.59
CA GLN A 37 54.21 -4.93 -17.72
C GLN A 37 54.52 -4.56 -19.18
N PHE A 38 54.36 -5.50 -20.12
CA PHE A 38 54.80 -5.35 -21.51
C PHE A 38 53.73 -5.72 -22.55
N TRP A 39 52.44 -5.77 -22.18
CA TRP A 39 51.34 -6.14 -23.08
C TRP A 39 51.37 -5.39 -24.41
N ALA A 40 51.73 -4.10 -24.42
CA ALA A 40 51.81 -3.26 -25.63
C ALA A 40 52.92 -3.71 -26.61
N GLU A 41 54.04 -4.25 -26.13
CA GLU A 41 55.07 -4.85 -27.00
C GLU A 41 54.63 -6.24 -27.49
N ILE A 42 53.83 -6.97 -26.71
CA ILE A 42 53.39 -8.32 -27.03
C ILE A 42 52.21 -8.29 -28.02
N SER A 43 51.35 -7.27 -27.97
CA SER A 43 50.20 -7.11 -28.88
C SER A 43 50.61 -6.92 -30.35
N GLU A 44 51.76 -6.31 -30.64
CA GLU A 44 52.28 -6.21 -32.02
C GLU A 44 52.62 -7.59 -32.63
N HIS A 45 52.80 -8.61 -31.80
CA HIS A 45 53.14 -9.98 -32.20
C HIS A 45 52.00 -10.99 -31.94
N ILE A 46 50.77 -10.55 -31.63
CA ILE A 46 49.69 -11.44 -31.18
C ILE A 46 49.32 -12.51 -32.21
N ALA A 47 49.33 -12.18 -33.50
CA ALA A 47 49.05 -13.12 -34.60
C ALA A 47 50.04 -14.31 -34.69
N LEU A 48 51.26 -14.17 -34.15
CA LEU A 48 52.19 -15.29 -34.00
C LEU A 48 51.78 -16.21 -32.85
N ILE A 49 51.21 -15.67 -31.77
CA ILE A 49 50.72 -16.44 -30.63
C ILE A 49 49.44 -17.20 -31.01
N GLU A 50 48.54 -16.57 -31.77
CA GLU A 50 47.38 -17.21 -32.39
C GLU A 50 47.79 -18.39 -33.30
N ALA A 51 48.71 -18.15 -34.25
CA ALA A 51 49.20 -19.20 -35.15
C ALA A 51 49.91 -20.35 -34.41
N LEU A 52 50.55 -20.09 -33.26
CA LEU A 52 51.12 -21.14 -32.40
C LEU A 52 50.02 -21.96 -31.70
N TYR A 53 48.93 -21.33 -31.25
CA TYR A 53 47.76 -22.01 -30.69
C TYR A 53 47.02 -22.88 -31.73
N GLU A 54 46.81 -22.37 -32.95
CA GLU A 54 46.19 -23.14 -34.04
C GLU A 54 47.05 -24.31 -34.54
N SER A 55 48.38 -24.23 -34.39
CA SER A 55 49.28 -25.27 -34.90
C SER A 55 49.04 -26.64 -34.25
N ASN A 56 48.94 -27.69 -35.08
CA ASN A 56 48.81 -29.08 -34.59
C ASN A 56 50.16 -29.78 -34.35
N GLU A 57 51.28 -29.07 -34.51
CA GLU A 57 52.64 -29.60 -34.34
C GLU A 57 53.14 -29.50 -32.89
N LEU A 58 52.49 -28.70 -32.03
CA LEU A 58 52.92 -28.44 -30.66
C LEU A 58 52.22 -29.33 -29.62
N PRO A 59 52.92 -29.75 -28.54
CA PRO A 59 52.30 -30.44 -27.42
C PRO A 59 51.19 -29.61 -26.77
N LYS A 60 50.15 -30.29 -26.24
CA LYS A 60 48.94 -29.61 -25.72
C LYS A 60 49.29 -28.50 -24.72
N ASP A 61 50.12 -28.79 -23.72
CA ASP A 61 50.60 -27.84 -22.69
C ASP A 61 51.16 -26.52 -23.27
N VAL A 62 51.75 -26.57 -24.47
CA VAL A 62 52.33 -25.39 -25.14
C VAL A 62 51.25 -24.54 -25.79
N ARG A 63 50.20 -25.18 -26.34
CA ARG A 63 49.03 -24.49 -26.93
C ARG A 63 48.14 -23.91 -25.83
N ASP A 64 47.93 -24.67 -24.76
CA ASP A 64 47.23 -24.22 -23.55
C ASP A 64 47.96 -22.99 -22.94
N SER A 65 49.30 -22.98 -22.96
CA SER A 65 50.12 -21.82 -22.56
C SER A 65 50.05 -20.64 -23.55
N ALA A 66 50.01 -20.89 -24.86
CA ALA A 66 49.88 -19.84 -25.89
C ALA A 66 48.52 -19.13 -25.77
N ALA A 67 47.44 -19.90 -25.62
CA ALA A 67 46.09 -19.39 -25.42
C ALA A 67 45.97 -18.54 -24.14
N LEU A 68 46.62 -18.95 -23.04
CA LEU A 68 46.65 -18.15 -21.81
C LEU A 68 47.35 -16.78 -22.01
N VAL A 69 48.47 -16.75 -22.74
CA VAL A 69 49.20 -15.51 -23.05
C VAL A 69 48.36 -14.61 -23.98
N ALA A 70 47.76 -15.17 -25.04
CA ALA A 70 46.87 -14.42 -25.93
C ALA A 70 45.69 -13.81 -25.16
N SER A 71 44.99 -14.62 -24.36
CA SER A 71 43.86 -14.18 -23.52
C SER A 71 44.21 -13.00 -22.60
N LYS A 72 45.37 -13.06 -21.93
CA LYS A 72 45.86 -11.94 -21.10
C LYS A 72 46.16 -10.68 -21.90
N VAL A 73 46.70 -10.79 -23.12
CA VAL A 73 46.96 -9.61 -23.97
C VAL A 73 45.65 -8.99 -24.46
N TYR A 74 44.69 -9.79 -24.91
CA TYR A 74 43.34 -9.31 -25.29
C TYR A 74 42.61 -8.64 -24.12
N TYR A 75 42.75 -9.17 -22.90
CA TYR A 75 42.23 -8.51 -21.68
C TYR A 75 42.82 -7.11 -21.46
N PHE A 76 44.14 -6.92 -21.58
CA PHE A 76 44.76 -5.58 -21.45
C PHE A 76 44.45 -4.65 -22.65
N LEU A 77 44.11 -5.23 -23.80
CA LEU A 77 43.67 -4.48 -24.99
C LEU A 77 42.19 -4.07 -24.93
N GLY A 78 41.39 -4.72 -24.06
CA GLY A 78 39.95 -4.46 -23.86
C GLY A 78 39.01 -5.33 -24.70
N GLU A 79 39.55 -6.29 -25.45
CA GLU A 79 38.82 -7.22 -26.33
C GLU A 79 38.44 -8.49 -25.57
N TYR A 80 37.41 -8.36 -24.72
CA TYR A 80 37.06 -9.40 -23.74
C TYR A 80 36.38 -10.65 -24.33
N ASP A 81 35.76 -10.56 -25.51
CA ASP A 81 35.14 -11.72 -26.18
C ASP A 81 36.22 -12.62 -26.79
N GLU A 82 37.24 -12.01 -27.40
CA GLU A 82 38.45 -12.63 -27.90
C GLU A 82 39.23 -13.26 -26.73
N ALA A 83 39.44 -12.50 -25.64
CA ALA A 83 40.06 -13.01 -24.41
C ALA A 83 39.35 -14.27 -23.87
N LEU A 84 38.02 -14.24 -23.78
CA LEU A 84 37.22 -15.41 -23.37
C LEU A 84 37.45 -16.61 -24.32
N SER A 85 37.48 -16.39 -25.64
CA SER A 85 37.68 -17.46 -26.62
C SER A 85 39.03 -18.18 -26.45
N PHE A 86 40.08 -17.44 -26.11
CA PHE A 86 41.40 -18.00 -25.82
C PHE A 86 41.51 -18.58 -24.40
N ALA A 87 40.80 -18.03 -23.40
CA ALA A 87 40.69 -18.66 -22.08
C ALA A 87 40.02 -20.05 -22.16
N LEU A 88 38.96 -20.18 -22.98
CA LEU A 88 38.33 -21.46 -23.33
C LEU A 88 39.26 -22.39 -24.13
N GLY A 89 40.29 -21.86 -24.79
CA GLY A 89 41.38 -22.62 -25.40
C GLY A 89 42.43 -23.09 -24.38
N ALA A 90 42.65 -22.33 -23.30
CA ALA A 90 43.69 -22.56 -22.30
C ALA A 90 43.33 -23.62 -21.23
N GLY A 91 42.05 -23.76 -20.88
CA GLY A 91 41.55 -24.82 -19.99
C GLY A 91 42.34 -24.96 -18.68
N ASN A 92 43.04 -26.09 -18.50
CA ASN A 92 43.87 -26.39 -17.33
C ASN A 92 44.88 -25.28 -16.98
N ALA A 93 45.40 -24.56 -17.98
CA ALA A 93 46.34 -23.46 -17.76
C ALA A 93 45.65 -22.23 -17.13
N PHE A 94 44.37 -21.99 -17.45
CA PHE A 94 43.56 -20.94 -16.83
C PHE A 94 43.16 -21.30 -15.39
N GLU A 95 42.82 -22.57 -15.12
CA GLU A 95 42.57 -23.04 -13.74
C GLU A 95 43.80 -22.91 -12.82
N ALA A 96 45.00 -23.14 -13.37
CA ALA A 96 46.25 -22.95 -12.62
C ALA A 96 46.52 -21.47 -12.31
N GLU A 97 46.21 -20.57 -13.25
CA GLU A 97 46.33 -19.12 -13.08
C GLU A 97 45.31 -18.57 -12.05
N SER A 98 44.14 -19.20 -11.90
CA SER A 98 43.17 -18.92 -10.82
C SER A 98 43.69 -19.19 -9.39
N ARG A 99 44.93 -19.66 -9.24
CA ARG A 99 45.63 -19.84 -7.96
C ARG A 99 46.88 -18.95 -7.84
N ALA A 100 47.12 -18.05 -8.80
CA ALA A 100 48.29 -17.18 -8.85
C ALA A 100 48.00 -15.81 -8.20
N TYR A 101 48.81 -15.45 -7.21
CA TYR A 101 48.68 -14.19 -6.47
C TYR A 101 48.85 -12.98 -7.40
N GLY A 102 47.82 -12.15 -7.52
CA GLY A 102 47.79 -10.99 -8.42
C GLY A 102 47.26 -11.25 -9.84
N ALA A 103 46.74 -12.45 -10.13
CA ALA A 103 45.97 -12.72 -11.36
C ALA A 103 44.45 -12.60 -11.17
N GLU A 104 44.00 -12.28 -9.96
CA GLU A 104 42.60 -12.28 -9.52
C GLU A 104 41.71 -11.38 -10.38
N GLU A 105 42.09 -10.11 -10.63
CA GLU A 105 41.32 -9.16 -11.44
C GLU A 105 41.08 -9.64 -12.89
N TYR A 106 42.07 -10.32 -13.48
CA TYR A 106 41.98 -10.92 -14.83
C TYR A 106 41.03 -12.12 -14.83
N VAL A 107 41.17 -13.02 -13.85
CA VAL A 107 40.33 -14.21 -13.75
C VAL A 107 38.88 -13.84 -13.45
N GLU A 108 38.64 -12.88 -12.53
CA GLU A 108 37.30 -12.35 -12.22
C GLU A 108 36.63 -11.73 -13.46
N THR A 109 37.36 -10.90 -14.22
CA THR A 109 36.82 -10.27 -15.44
C THR A 109 36.48 -11.30 -16.52
N VAL A 110 37.37 -12.27 -16.78
CA VAL A 110 37.12 -13.33 -17.76
C VAL A 110 36.00 -14.28 -17.31
N VAL A 111 35.89 -14.57 -16.02
CA VAL A 111 34.77 -15.36 -15.45
C VAL A 111 33.44 -14.61 -15.56
N SER A 112 33.40 -13.31 -15.26
CA SER A 112 32.20 -12.49 -15.41
C SER A 112 31.74 -12.47 -16.87
N LYS A 113 32.67 -12.26 -17.81
CA LYS A 113 32.42 -12.30 -19.25
C LYS A 113 31.97 -13.68 -19.74
N ALA A 114 32.50 -14.77 -19.16
CA ALA A 114 32.05 -16.13 -19.44
C ALA A 114 30.59 -16.35 -19.01
N ILE A 115 30.21 -15.87 -17.82
CA ILE A 115 28.84 -15.92 -17.29
C ILE A 115 27.90 -15.11 -18.18
N ASP A 116 28.23 -13.85 -18.50
CA ASP A 116 27.47 -12.99 -19.43
C ASP A 116 27.21 -13.68 -20.77
N ARG A 117 28.26 -14.24 -21.39
CA ARG A 117 28.16 -14.88 -22.70
C ARG A 117 27.38 -16.20 -22.64
N TYR A 118 27.44 -16.93 -21.52
CA TYR A 118 26.63 -18.12 -21.30
C TYR A 118 25.15 -17.80 -21.11
N ILE A 119 24.80 -16.78 -20.32
CA ILE A 119 23.42 -16.31 -20.15
C ILE A 119 22.82 -15.88 -21.49
N GLN A 120 23.58 -15.15 -22.31
CA GLN A 120 23.18 -14.82 -23.68
C GLN A 120 22.90 -16.08 -24.51
N LEU A 121 23.84 -17.04 -24.54
CA LEU A 121 23.73 -18.25 -25.34
C LEU A 121 22.60 -19.19 -24.86
N GLU A 122 22.30 -19.27 -23.56
CA GLU A 122 21.14 -19.99 -23.03
C GLU A 122 19.82 -19.31 -23.42
N SER A 123 19.78 -17.97 -23.44
CA SER A 123 18.60 -17.23 -23.92
C SER A 123 18.35 -17.44 -25.43
N GLU A 124 19.41 -17.49 -26.23
CA GLU A 124 19.36 -17.78 -27.67
C GLU A 124 19.03 -19.27 -27.95
N ALA A 125 19.57 -20.19 -27.16
CA ALA A 125 19.27 -21.62 -27.23
C ALA A 125 17.82 -21.93 -26.81
N THR A 126 17.30 -21.26 -25.78
CA THR A 126 15.88 -21.29 -25.39
C THR A 126 14.98 -20.81 -26.54
N ALA A 127 15.44 -19.83 -27.33
CA ALA A 127 14.79 -19.37 -28.56
C ALA A 127 15.08 -20.26 -29.80
N GLY A 128 15.65 -21.46 -29.61
CA GLY A 128 15.90 -22.45 -30.66
C GLY A 128 17.11 -22.18 -31.56
N LYS A 129 18.02 -21.27 -31.17
CA LYS A 129 19.18 -20.85 -31.97
C LYS A 129 20.49 -20.90 -31.18
N GLY A 130 21.10 -22.07 -31.11
CA GLY A 130 22.46 -22.19 -30.61
C GLY A 130 22.87 -23.64 -30.31
N LYS A 131 24.19 -23.87 -30.29
CA LYS A 131 24.80 -24.96 -29.53
C LYS A 131 25.83 -24.32 -28.61
N ILE A 132 25.71 -24.60 -27.32
CA ILE A 132 26.63 -24.13 -26.30
C ILE A 132 27.93 -24.95 -26.43
N ASP A 133 29.09 -24.28 -26.31
CA ASP A 133 30.39 -24.96 -26.30
C ASP A 133 30.55 -25.71 -24.96
N ALA A 134 30.86 -27.01 -25.02
CA ALA A 134 31.07 -27.84 -23.84
C ALA A 134 32.13 -27.25 -22.89
N ARG A 135 33.15 -26.58 -23.44
CA ARG A 135 34.23 -25.95 -22.64
C ARG A 135 33.73 -24.78 -21.78
N LEU A 136 32.72 -24.06 -22.26
CA LEU A 136 32.08 -22.97 -21.50
C LEU A 136 31.24 -23.54 -20.36
N LEU A 137 30.53 -24.63 -20.64
CA LEU A 137 29.74 -25.36 -19.64
C LEU A 137 30.65 -25.97 -18.55
N ASP A 138 31.78 -26.59 -18.92
CA ASP A 138 32.77 -27.14 -17.97
C ASP A 138 33.30 -26.08 -16.99
N ILE A 139 33.72 -24.90 -17.49
CA ILE A 139 34.19 -23.79 -16.64
C ILE A 139 33.08 -23.31 -15.71
N ILE A 140 31.83 -23.25 -16.18
CA ILE A 140 30.70 -22.75 -15.42
C ILE A 140 30.24 -23.74 -14.35
N GLU A 141 30.30 -25.06 -14.61
CA GLU A 141 30.22 -26.04 -13.52
C GLU A 141 31.38 -25.92 -12.54
N GLY A 142 32.60 -25.63 -13.01
CA GLY A 142 33.74 -25.33 -12.14
C GLY A 142 33.54 -24.06 -11.29
N ILE A 143 32.73 -23.09 -11.73
CA ILE A 143 32.31 -21.93 -10.94
C ILE A 143 31.25 -22.34 -9.92
N PHE A 144 30.17 -23.02 -10.33
CA PHE A 144 29.13 -23.48 -9.43
C PHE A 144 29.68 -24.39 -8.30
N ARG A 145 30.58 -25.33 -8.61
CA ARG A 145 31.24 -26.17 -7.61
C ARG A 145 32.01 -25.35 -6.58
N ARG A 146 32.79 -24.34 -7.01
CA ARG A 146 33.49 -23.41 -6.12
C ARG A 146 32.52 -22.63 -5.22
N CYS A 147 31.53 -21.94 -5.77
CA CYS A 147 30.55 -21.19 -4.97
C CYS A 147 29.78 -22.08 -3.95
N ILE A 148 29.60 -23.38 -4.24
CA ILE A 148 28.97 -24.35 -3.33
C ILE A 148 29.97 -24.88 -2.26
N GLU A 149 31.27 -24.92 -2.55
CA GLU A 149 32.33 -25.25 -1.58
C GLU A 149 32.68 -24.07 -0.66
N ASP A 150 32.74 -22.86 -1.20
CA ASP A 150 32.99 -21.60 -0.49
C ASP A 150 31.77 -21.13 0.36
N GLY A 151 30.58 -21.70 0.09
CA GLY A 151 29.34 -21.43 0.84
C GLY A 151 28.53 -20.22 0.34
N GLU A 152 28.88 -19.67 -0.82
CA GLU A 152 28.25 -18.48 -1.42
C GLU A 152 26.95 -18.81 -2.19
N TYR A 153 26.07 -19.62 -1.58
CA TYR A 153 24.88 -20.17 -2.21
C TYR A 153 23.95 -19.13 -2.85
N LYS A 154 23.93 -17.88 -2.33
CA LYS A 154 23.12 -16.78 -2.90
C LYS A 154 23.60 -16.32 -4.27
N GLN A 155 24.91 -16.35 -4.51
CA GLN A 155 25.50 -16.01 -5.81
C GLN A 155 25.30 -17.15 -6.80
N ALA A 156 25.48 -18.40 -6.35
CA ALA A 156 25.15 -19.58 -7.15
C ALA A 156 23.67 -19.62 -7.56
N ILE A 157 22.73 -19.30 -6.65
CA ILE A 157 21.30 -19.18 -6.97
C ILE A 157 21.03 -18.06 -7.99
N GLY A 158 21.68 -16.89 -7.85
CA GLY A 158 21.53 -15.79 -8.82
C GLY A 158 21.93 -16.21 -10.24
N ILE A 159 23.16 -16.74 -10.40
CA ILE A 159 23.67 -17.20 -11.70
C ILE A 159 22.84 -18.36 -12.26
N ALA A 160 22.34 -19.28 -11.41
CA ALA A 160 21.48 -20.38 -11.84
C ALA A 160 20.09 -19.91 -12.34
N LEU A 161 19.52 -18.86 -11.73
CA LEU A 161 18.27 -18.24 -12.19
C LEU A 161 18.48 -17.47 -13.51
N GLU A 162 19.57 -16.72 -13.64
CA GLU A 162 19.88 -15.98 -14.87
C GLU A 162 20.23 -16.91 -16.04
N SER A 163 20.88 -18.05 -15.77
CA SER A 163 21.18 -19.09 -16.78
C SER A 163 20.08 -20.15 -16.96
N HIS A 164 18.89 -19.92 -16.42
CA HIS A 164 17.73 -20.83 -16.51
C HIS A 164 17.96 -22.27 -15.97
N ARG A 165 19.04 -22.55 -15.22
CA ARG A 165 19.43 -23.91 -14.76
C ARG A 165 18.87 -24.27 -13.38
N PHE A 166 17.71 -24.91 -13.36
CA PHE A 166 17.04 -25.38 -12.13
C PHE A 166 17.82 -26.42 -11.34
N ASP A 167 18.51 -27.32 -12.03
CA ASP A 167 19.13 -28.51 -11.44
C ASP A 167 20.19 -28.15 -10.37
N ILE A 168 20.82 -26.96 -10.51
CA ILE A 168 21.76 -26.41 -9.54
C ILE A 168 21.05 -25.93 -8.26
N ILE A 169 19.84 -25.37 -8.38
CA ILE A 169 19.03 -24.92 -7.23
C ILE A 169 18.55 -26.14 -6.43
N GLU A 170 18.14 -27.21 -7.13
CA GLU A 170 17.78 -28.50 -6.55
C GLU A 170 18.99 -29.09 -5.78
N GLN A 171 20.18 -29.15 -6.38
CA GLN A 171 21.43 -29.61 -5.74
C GLN A 171 21.87 -28.77 -4.53
N ILE A 172 21.73 -27.44 -4.59
CA ILE A 172 22.03 -26.55 -3.46
C ILE A 172 21.08 -26.83 -2.30
N TYR A 173 19.80 -27.08 -2.58
CA TYR A 173 18.83 -27.40 -1.55
C TYR A 173 19.06 -28.79 -0.95
N GLU A 174 19.32 -29.83 -1.75
CA GLU A 174 19.71 -31.16 -1.24
C GLU A 174 20.92 -31.10 -0.30
N ARG A 175 21.90 -30.25 -0.58
CA ARG A 175 23.12 -30.12 0.23
C ARG A 175 22.94 -29.25 1.49
N THR A 176 22.09 -28.24 1.46
CA THR A 176 21.94 -27.26 2.56
C THR A 176 20.72 -27.51 3.45
N HIS A 177 19.61 -27.96 2.85
CA HIS A 177 18.26 -27.93 3.43
C HIS A 177 17.85 -26.54 3.98
N ASP A 178 18.55 -25.45 3.61
CA ASP A 178 18.24 -24.10 4.09
C ASP A 178 17.09 -23.52 3.27
N THR A 179 15.95 -23.45 3.93
CA THR A 179 14.66 -23.05 3.40
C THR A 179 14.47 -21.51 3.46
N LEU A 180 15.44 -20.77 4.04
CA LEU A 180 15.61 -19.32 3.78
C LEU A 180 16.24 -19.07 2.39
N LEU A 181 17.12 -19.94 1.89
CA LEU A 181 17.66 -19.81 0.52
C LEU A 181 16.57 -19.99 -0.54
N LEU A 182 15.61 -20.89 -0.32
CA LEU A 182 14.42 -20.99 -1.17
C LEU A 182 13.58 -19.71 -1.16
N SER A 183 13.43 -19.05 0.00
CA SER A 183 12.73 -17.75 0.06
C SER A 183 13.47 -16.64 -0.68
N TYR A 184 14.81 -16.65 -0.66
CA TYR A 184 15.65 -15.74 -1.45
C TYR A 184 15.55 -16.02 -2.96
N ALA A 185 15.54 -17.30 -3.38
CA ALA A 185 15.34 -17.67 -4.78
C ALA A 185 13.96 -17.20 -5.30
N MET A 186 12.91 -17.37 -4.49
CA MET A 186 11.58 -16.84 -4.79
C MET A 186 11.59 -15.31 -4.85
N ASP A 187 12.13 -14.60 -3.85
CA ASP A 187 12.21 -13.13 -3.84
C ASP A 187 12.96 -12.59 -5.06
N ALA A 188 14.08 -13.22 -5.45
CA ALA A 188 14.82 -12.88 -6.66
C ALA A 188 13.90 -12.95 -7.89
N VAL A 189 13.30 -14.11 -8.17
CA VAL A 189 12.38 -14.34 -9.32
C VAL A 189 11.18 -13.38 -9.35
N LEU A 190 10.74 -12.90 -8.19
CA LEU A 190 9.58 -12.01 -8.06
C LEU A 190 9.91 -10.52 -8.20
N ASP A 191 11.16 -10.11 -8.00
CA ASP A 191 11.65 -8.73 -8.14
C ASP A 191 12.56 -8.53 -9.38
N THR A 192 13.14 -9.58 -9.97
CA THR A 192 13.77 -9.55 -11.29
C THR A 192 12.72 -9.60 -12.42
N GLY A 193 12.96 -8.85 -13.50
CA GLY A 193 12.06 -8.77 -14.67
C GLY A 193 12.12 -9.95 -15.64
N PHE A 194 12.10 -11.20 -15.14
CA PHE A 194 12.01 -12.39 -15.99
C PHE A 194 10.66 -12.48 -16.71
N SER A 195 10.62 -13.18 -17.85
CA SER A 195 9.38 -13.43 -18.59
C SER A 195 8.38 -14.25 -17.77
N LEU A 196 7.09 -14.02 -17.99
CA LEU A 196 6.01 -14.66 -17.22
C LEU A 196 6.10 -16.19 -17.30
N SER A 197 6.36 -16.72 -18.50
CA SER A 197 6.49 -18.16 -18.75
C SER A 197 7.68 -18.81 -18.04
N TYR A 198 8.82 -18.13 -17.93
CA TYR A 198 9.97 -18.67 -17.18
C TYR A 198 9.69 -18.61 -15.67
N ARG A 199 9.25 -17.45 -15.18
CA ARG A 199 8.86 -17.25 -13.78
C ARG A 199 7.87 -18.32 -13.29
N ASP A 200 6.82 -18.62 -14.05
CA ASP A 200 5.87 -19.66 -13.68
C ASP A 200 6.54 -21.04 -13.58
N GLN A 201 7.44 -21.40 -14.50
CA GLN A 201 8.21 -22.65 -14.43
C GLN A 201 9.12 -22.70 -13.19
N VAL A 202 9.79 -21.60 -12.83
CA VAL A 202 10.60 -21.52 -11.61
C VAL A 202 9.73 -21.76 -10.38
N LEU A 203 8.63 -21.02 -10.25
CA LEU A 203 7.76 -21.07 -9.09
C LEU A 203 7.05 -22.43 -8.96
N HIS A 204 6.72 -23.09 -10.07
CA HIS A 204 6.24 -24.48 -10.11
C HIS A 204 7.29 -25.47 -9.59
N LYS A 205 8.56 -25.35 -10.02
CA LYS A 205 9.66 -26.22 -9.56
C LYS A 205 10.07 -25.95 -8.10
N LEU A 206 9.96 -24.72 -7.62
CA LEU A 206 10.28 -24.38 -6.23
C LEU A 206 9.25 -24.92 -5.23
N LEU A 207 7.97 -25.04 -5.59
CA LEU A 207 6.91 -25.44 -4.65
C LEU A 207 7.16 -26.83 -4.01
N PRO A 208 7.50 -27.91 -4.75
CA PRO A 208 7.80 -29.22 -4.15
C PRO A 208 9.07 -29.29 -3.30
N LEU A 209 9.98 -28.29 -3.40
CA LEU A 209 11.20 -28.25 -2.60
C LEU A 209 10.93 -27.74 -1.18
N PHE A 210 9.89 -26.93 -0.95
CA PHE A 210 9.52 -26.53 0.39
C PHE A 210 9.06 -27.75 1.22
N PRO A 211 9.57 -27.94 2.44
CA PRO A 211 9.17 -29.07 3.28
C PRO A 211 7.71 -28.91 3.71
N SER A 212 7.00 -30.04 3.88
CA SER A 212 5.64 -30.03 4.44
C SER A 212 5.62 -29.28 5.77
N PRO A 213 4.87 -28.18 5.91
CA PRO A 213 5.01 -27.31 7.07
C PRO A 213 4.43 -27.96 8.32
N THR A 214 5.20 -27.93 9.41
CA THR A 214 4.84 -28.50 10.71
C THR A 214 4.85 -27.42 11.80
N THR A 215 3.85 -27.45 12.67
CA THR A 215 3.58 -26.50 13.75
C THR A 215 4.71 -26.49 14.78
N GLU A 216 5.32 -27.65 15.07
CA GLU A 216 6.42 -27.78 16.05
C GLU A 216 7.64 -26.88 15.73
N ALA A 217 7.87 -26.58 14.44
CA ALA A 217 9.04 -25.84 13.99
C ALA A 217 8.89 -24.30 14.01
N LYS A 218 7.69 -23.76 14.31
CA LYS A 218 7.35 -22.33 14.08
C LYS A 218 7.80 -21.83 12.69
N SER A 219 7.57 -22.66 11.67
CA SER A 219 8.27 -22.61 10.39
C SER A 219 8.08 -21.25 9.66
N PRO A 220 9.17 -20.48 9.38
CA PRO A 220 9.05 -19.16 8.75
C PRO A 220 8.65 -19.22 7.25
N HIS A 221 8.47 -20.43 6.71
CA HIS A 221 8.19 -20.68 5.29
C HIS A 221 6.71 -20.70 4.95
N VAL A 222 5.81 -20.78 5.96
CA VAL A 222 4.35 -20.69 5.77
C VAL A 222 3.98 -19.48 4.91
N HIS A 223 4.53 -18.31 5.23
CA HIS A 223 4.29 -17.07 4.48
C HIS A 223 4.83 -17.12 3.03
N ALA A 224 6.02 -17.69 2.83
CA ALA A 224 6.59 -17.84 1.49
C ALA A 224 5.77 -18.82 0.64
N LEU A 225 5.29 -19.92 1.25
CA LEU A 225 4.43 -20.91 0.62
C LEU A 225 3.08 -20.30 0.21
N THR A 226 2.40 -19.55 1.09
CA THR A 226 1.15 -18.86 0.72
C THR A 226 1.38 -17.89 -0.44
N ARG A 227 2.44 -17.08 -0.38
CA ARG A 227 2.79 -16.13 -1.44
C ARG A 227 3.06 -16.83 -2.78
N LEU A 228 3.71 -17.98 -2.75
CA LEU A 228 3.96 -18.82 -3.93
C LEU A 228 2.66 -19.33 -4.56
N LEU A 229 1.74 -19.86 -3.74
CA LEU A 229 0.42 -20.34 -4.18
C LEU A 229 -0.46 -19.20 -4.74
N VAL A 230 -0.51 -18.08 -4.03
CA VAL A 230 -1.21 -16.84 -4.43
C VAL A 230 -0.70 -16.27 -5.76
N ILE A 231 0.59 -16.44 -6.07
CA ILE A 231 1.17 -15.95 -7.31
C ILE A 231 0.99 -16.93 -8.48
N LEU A 232 0.95 -18.23 -8.21
CA LEU A 232 0.70 -19.26 -9.22
C LEU A 232 -0.78 -19.42 -9.58
N SER A 233 -1.71 -19.03 -8.68
CA SER A 233 -3.18 -19.07 -8.85
C SER A 233 -3.73 -20.37 -9.44
N LYS A 234 -3.14 -21.51 -9.06
CA LYS A 234 -3.47 -22.84 -9.63
C LYS A 234 -4.11 -23.75 -8.56
N PRO A 235 -5.43 -24.01 -8.63
CA PRO A 235 -6.15 -24.83 -7.67
C PRO A 235 -5.55 -26.23 -7.47
N SER A 236 -5.11 -26.85 -8.57
CA SER A 236 -4.48 -28.17 -8.63
C SER A 236 -3.20 -28.35 -7.79
N LEU A 237 -2.54 -27.27 -7.38
CA LEU A 237 -1.43 -27.29 -6.42
C LEU A 237 -1.88 -27.02 -4.98
N THR A 238 -2.95 -26.25 -4.81
CA THR A 238 -3.43 -25.74 -3.52
C THR A 238 -4.33 -26.76 -2.82
N VAL A 239 -5.23 -27.43 -3.56
CA VAL A 239 -6.16 -28.43 -3.02
C VAL A 239 -5.42 -29.65 -2.45
N PRO A 240 -4.40 -30.25 -3.11
CA PRO A 240 -3.65 -31.37 -2.51
C PRO A 240 -2.88 -30.99 -1.25
N LEU A 241 -2.34 -29.76 -1.18
CA LEU A 241 -1.64 -29.25 0.00
C LEU A 241 -2.60 -29.05 1.18
N LEU A 242 -3.77 -28.43 0.96
CA LEU A 242 -4.79 -28.31 2.01
C LEU A 242 -5.29 -29.69 2.46
N THR A 243 -5.49 -30.62 1.53
CA THR A 243 -5.94 -31.99 1.80
C THR A 243 -4.91 -32.80 2.61
N SER A 244 -3.60 -32.59 2.42
CA SER A 244 -2.56 -33.25 3.22
C SER A 244 -2.35 -32.62 4.60
N LEU A 245 -2.68 -31.33 4.77
CA LEU A 245 -2.60 -30.63 6.06
C LEU A 245 -3.80 -30.88 6.97
N VAL A 246 -5.02 -31.06 6.44
CA VAL A 246 -6.25 -31.27 7.24
C VAL A 246 -6.15 -32.43 8.26
N PRO A 247 -5.59 -33.62 7.94
CA PRO A 247 -5.48 -34.73 8.89
C PRO A 247 -4.47 -34.52 10.02
N HIS A 248 -3.49 -33.63 9.83
CA HIS A 248 -2.36 -33.44 10.76
C HIS A 248 -2.45 -32.12 11.52
N GLU A 249 -2.73 -31.00 10.84
CA GLU A 249 -2.58 -29.65 11.39
C GLU A 249 -3.74 -28.71 11.01
N LYS A 250 -4.94 -28.99 11.51
CA LYS A 250 -6.17 -28.19 11.29
C LYS A 250 -5.99 -26.67 11.47
N LEU A 251 -5.18 -26.25 12.45
CA LEU A 251 -4.93 -24.84 12.77
C LEU A 251 -4.11 -24.12 11.70
N LEU A 252 -3.13 -24.83 11.12
CA LEU A 252 -2.30 -24.32 10.04
C LEU A 252 -3.08 -24.24 8.73
N ALA A 253 -3.95 -25.22 8.45
CA ALA A 253 -4.86 -25.18 7.31
C ALA A 253 -5.80 -23.95 7.35
N TYR A 254 -6.33 -23.58 8.54
CA TYR A 254 -7.12 -22.34 8.68
C TYR A 254 -6.26 -21.08 8.47
N GLN A 255 -5.02 -21.02 8.96
CA GLN A 255 -4.14 -19.88 8.70
C GLN A 255 -3.83 -19.75 7.19
N PHE A 256 -3.56 -20.85 6.50
CA PHE A 256 -3.40 -20.84 5.04
C PHE A 256 -4.66 -20.33 4.33
N ALA A 257 -5.86 -20.74 4.76
CA ALA A 257 -7.11 -20.25 4.16
C ALA A 257 -7.30 -18.73 4.35
N PHE A 258 -7.03 -18.18 5.54
CA PHE A 258 -7.08 -16.73 5.77
C PHE A 258 -6.01 -15.98 4.95
N ASP A 259 -4.78 -16.50 4.89
CA ASP A 259 -3.68 -15.89 4.12
C ASP A 259 -3.92 -15.94 2.60
N LEU A 260 -4.55 -17.01 2.10
CA LEU A 260 -4.98 -17.15 0.71
C LEU A 260 -6.09 -16.14 0.36
N VAL A 261 -7.04 -15.90 1.27
CA VAL A 261 -8.13 -14.91 1.09
C VAL A 261 -7.61 -13.47 1.09
N GLU A 262 -6.58 -13.16 1.89
CA GLU A 262 -5.99 -11.81 1.95
C GLU A 262 -5.05 -11.50 0.76
N GLY A 263 -4.63 -12.52 0.00
CA GLY A 263 -3.67 -12.36 -1.11
C GLY A 263 -4.17 -12.75 -2.50
N GLY A 264 -5.13 -13.67 -2.59
CA GLY A 264 -5.56 -14.33 -3.83
C GLY A 264 -6.65 -13.61 -4.62
N ALA A 265 -6.84 -14.03 -5.87
CA ALA A 265 -7.93 -13.58 -6.73
C ALA A 265 -9.19 -14.46 -6.52
N GLN A 266 -10.37 -13.87 -6.72
CA GLN A 266 -11.66 -14.52 -6.39
C GLN A 266 -11.95 -15.76 -7.25
N ASP A 267 -11.63 -15.72 -8.54
CA ASP A 267 -11.71 -16.85 -9.46
C ASP A 267 -10.95 -18.10 -8.95
N PHE A 268 -9.76 -17.89 -8.42
CA PHE A 268 -8.92 -18.92 -7.81
C PHE A 268 -9.51 -19.42 -6.48
N LEU A 269 -10.00 -18.52 -5.62
CA LEU A 269 -10.63 -18.87 -4.35
C LEU A 269 -11.93 -19.67 -4.55
N GLU A 270 -12.75 -19.31 -5.54
CA GLU A 270 -13.97 -20.04 -5.91
C GLU A 270 -13.66 -21.41 -6.51
N SER A 271 -12.65 -21.49 -7.39
CA SER A 271 -12.22 -22.78 -7.95
C SER A 271 -11.69 -23.71 -6.85
N VAL A 272 -10.84 -23.23 -5.93
CA VAL A 272 -10.39 -24.01 -4.76
C VAL A 272 -11.57 -24.43 -3.86
N ARG A 273 -12.53 -23.53 -3.60
CA ARG A 273 -13.75 -23.84 -2.82
C ARG A 273 -14.59 -24.95 -3.45
N ASN A 274 -14.66 -25.00 -4.78
CA ASN A 274 -15.42 -26.01 -5.55
C ASN A 274 -14.66 -27.34 -5.73
N GLU A 275 -13.32 -27.31 -5.80
CA GLU A 275 -12.47 -28.50 -5.94
C GLU A 275 -12.16 -29.20 -4.60
N LEU A 276 -12.38 -28.56 -3.45
CA LEU A 276 -12.15 -29.17 -2.12
C LEU A 276 -13.10 -30.37 -1.87
N PRO A 277 -12.59 -31.53 -1.42
CA PRO A 277 -13.39 -32.73 -1.18
C PRO A 277 -14.33 -32.59 0.03
N GLU A 278 -15.45 -33.33 0.05
CA GLU A 278 -16.38 -33.29 1.20
C GLU A 278 -15.81 -33.93 2.48
N GLY A 279 -14.90 -34.91 2.34
CA GLY A 279 -14.25 -35.59 3.46
C GLY A 279 -15.09 -36.71 4.12
N ASP A 280 -14.51 -37.31 5.14
CA ASP A 280 -15.17 -38.27 6.04
C ASP A 280 -15.94 -37.52 7.14
N GLU A 281 -16.81 -38.21 7.89
CA GLU A 281 -17.63 -37.63 8.98
C GLU A 281 -16.83 -36.82 10.03
N LYS A 282 -15.52 -37.06 10.18
CA LYS A 282 -14.63 -36.31 11.10
C LYS A 282 -13.86 -35.15 10.46
N THR A 283 -13.79 -35.09 9.14
CA THR A 283 -13.08 -34.03 8.40
C THR A 283 -14.04 -33.10 7.68
N LYS A 284 -15.30 -33.48 7.46
CA LYS A 284 -16.35 -32.66 6.86
C LYS A 284 -16.52 -31.30 7.53
N ASP A 285 -16.65 -31.26 8.87
CA ASP A 285 -16.71 -30.02 9.65
C ASP A 285 -15.50 -29.07 9.43
N ILE A 286 -14.32 -29.64 9.14
CA ILE A 286 -13.09 -28.89 8.87
C ILE A 286 -13.12 -28.34 7.43
N TYR A 287 -13.54 -29.16 6.46
CA TYR A 287 -13.71 -28.72 5.07
C TYR A 287 -14.81 -27.67 4.92
N ASP A 288 -15.92 -27.77 5.64
CA ASP A 288 -17.01 -26.79 5.61
C ASP A 288 -16.60 -25.47 6.31
N LYS A 289 -15.83 -25.53 7.41
CA LYS A 289 -15.16 -24.34 7.97
C LYS A 289 -14.17 -23.71 6.97
N LEU A 290 -13.38 -24.52 6.25
CA LEU A 290 -12.48 -24.02 5.20
C LEU A 290 -13.24 -23.37 4.03
N ARG A 291 -14.35 -23.96 3.56
CA ARG A 291 -15.23 -23.36 2.53
C ARG A 291 -15.78 -22.01 2.96
N ASN A 292 -16.16 -21.85 4.23
CA ASN A 292 -16.67 -20.60 4.77
C ASN A 292 -15.58 -19.52 4.89
N ILE A 293 -14.36 -19.89 5.32
CA ILE A 293 -13.21 -18.97 5.35
C ILE A 293 -12.85 -18.52 3.93
N LEU A 294 -12.68 -19.46 2.99
CA LEU A 294 -12.38 -19.19 1.58
C LEU A 294 -13.47 -18.37 0.87
N GLY A 295 -14.71 -18.43 1.37
CA GLY A 295 -15.83 -17.58 0.93
C GLY A 295 -15.74 -16.11 1.39
N GLY A 296 -14.67 -15.71 2.11
CA GLY A 296 -14.32 -14.33 2.45
C GLY A 296 -15.17 -13.66 3.54
N GLN A 297 -16.40 -14.12 3.75
CA GLN A 297 -17.37 -13.48 4.65
C GLN A 297 -16.87 -13.37 6.08
N GLU A 298 -16.34 -14.45 6.65
CA GLU A 298 -15.86 -14.46 8.04
C GLU A 298 -14.66 -13.53 8.25
N SER A 299 -13.72 -13.48 7.29
CA SER A 299 -12.62 -12.52 7.29
C SER A 299 -13.13 -11.07 7.33
N VAL A 300 -14.15 -10.76 6.52
CA VAL A 300 -14.73 -9.41 6.45
C VAL A 300 -15.54 -9.08 7.71
N LYS A 301 -16.31 -10.02 8.29
CA LYS A 301 -17.00 -9.82 9.58
C LYS A 301 -16.02 -9.50 10.71
N LEU A 302 -14.89 -10.21 10.78
CA LEU A 302 -13.84 -9.96 11.77
C LEU A 302 -13.21 -8.57 11.60
N TYR A 303 -12.94 -8.14 10.37
CA TYR A 303 -12.44 -6.79 10.10
C TYR A 303 -13.49 -5.69 10.31
N LEU A 304 -14.77 -5.96 10.07
CA LEU A 304 -15.89 -5.06 10.39
C LEU A 304 -15.97 -4.82 11.90
N GLU A 305 -15.89 -5.89 12.70
CA GLU A 305 -15.96 -5.80 14.16
C GLU A 305 -14.75 -5.07 14.76
N PHE A 306 -13.55 -5.29 14.21
CA PHE A 306 -12.36 -4.51 14.52
C PHE A 306 -12.59 -3.01 14.34
N LEU A 307 -13.22 -2.59 13.24
CA LEU A 307 -13.49 -1.20 12.91
C LEU A 307 -14.62 -0.58 13.76
N LYS A 308 -15.71 -1.32 14.02
CA LYS A 308 -16.78 -0.93 14.95
C LYS A 308 -16.19 -0.57 16.32
N ARG A 309 -15.45 -1.50 16.93
CA ARG A 309 -14.89 -1.37 18.29
C ARG A 309 -13.82 -0.28 18.41
N ASN A 310 -12.97 -0.12 17.40
CA ASN A 310 -11.86 0.83 17.42
C ASN A 310 -12.20 2.19 16.80
N ASN A 311 -13.46 2.53 16.55
CA ASN A 311 -13.83 3.83 16.00
C ASN A 311 -13.27 4.99 16.86
N LYS A 312 -12.34 5.77 16.29
CA LYS A 312 -11.78 7.02 16.82
C LYS A 312 -11.96 8.21 15.85
N VAL A 313 -13.05 8.22 15.07
CA VAL A 313 -13.39 9.37 14.23
C VAL A 313 -13.66 10.60 15.10
N ASP A 314 -13.12 11.75 14.67
CA ASP A 314 -13.35 13.03 15.32
C ASP A 314 -14.50 13.79 14.63
N LEU A 315 -15.70 13.67 15.21
CA LEU A 315 -16.91 14.34 14.72
C LEU A 315 -16.81 15.88 14.74
N LEU A 316 -15.87 16.47 15.50
CA LEU A 316 -15.69 17.92 15.52
C LEU A 316 -15.05 18.43 14.22
N ILE A 317 -14.22 17.62 13.56
CA ILE A 317 -13.68 17.94 12.22
C ILE A 317 -14.83 18.03 11.20
N LEU A 318 -15.71 17.02 11.17
CA LEU A 318 -16.88 17.01 10.28
C LEU A 318 -17.85 18.17 10.55
N LYS A 319 -18.11 18.49 11.82
CA LYS A 319 -18.98 19.62 12.21
C LYS A 319 -18.37 20.97 11.79
N ASN A 320 -17.07 21.18 12.01
CA ASN A 320 -16.36 22.38 11.52
C ASN A 320 -16.43 22.51 9.98
N THR A 321 -16.19 21.43 9.23
CA THR A 321 -16.27 21.46 7.77
C THR A 321 -17.70 21.74 7.29
N LYS A 322 -18.73 21.14 7.92
CA LYS A 322 -20.14 21.41 7.63
C LYS A 322 -20.52 22.88 7.84
N GLU A 323 -19.99 23.54 8.85
CA GLU A 323 -20.31 24.94 9.15
C GLU A 323 -19.68 25.95 8.16
N VAL A 324 -18.59 25.60 7.48
CA VAL A 324 -17.83 26.53 6.60
C VAL A 324 -17.91 26.19 5.10
N LEU A 325 -18.38 24.98 4.76
CA LEU A 325 -18.77 24.62 3.39
C LEU A 325 -20.25 24.96 3.13
N GLU A 326 -20.54 25.56 1.97
CA GLU A 326 -21.93 25.92 1.63
C GLU A 326 -22.75 24.68 1.20
N PRO A 327 -23.84 24.32 1.91
CA PRO A 327 -24.61 23.10 1.63
C PRO A 327 -25.24 23.03 0.23
N ARG A 328 -25.57 24.17 -0.37
CA ARG A 328 -26.21 24.26 -1.69
C ARG A 328 -25.24 24.06 -2.85
N SER A 329 -23.93 24.09 -2.60
CA SER A 329 -22.92 23.86 -3.61
C SER A 329 -22.66 22.37 -3.79
N SER A 330 -23.09 21.81 -4.93
CA SER A 330 -22.98 20.38 -5.24
C SER A 330 -21.56 19.81 -5.04
N ILE A 331 -20.51 20.57 -5.37
CA ILE A 331 -19.12 20.16 -5.14
C ILE A 331 -18.76 20.11 -3.66
N TYR A 332 -19.19 21.09 -2.85
CA TYR A 332 -18.91 21.11 -1.41
C TYR A 332 -19.72 20.06 -0.64
N HIS A 333 -20.97 19.83 -1.04
CA HIS A 333 -21.76 18.70 -0.52
C HIS A 333 -21.07 17.38 -0.84
N THR A 334 -20.60 17.18 -2.09
CA THR A 334 -19.89 15.97 -2.49
C THR A 334 -18.57 15.79 -1.74
N ALA A 335 -17.82 16.87 -1.49
CA ALA A 335 -16.60 16.85 -0.69
C ALA A 335 -16.84 16.36 0.74
N LEU A 336 -17.84 16.92 1.43
CA LEU A 336 -18.17 16.55 2.81
C LEU A 336 -18.79 15.14 2.90
N THR A 337 -19.61 14.75 1.92
CA THR A 337 -20.09 13.38 1.74
C THR A 337 -18.93 12.39 1.65
N LEU A 338 -17.93 12.64 0.78
CA LEU A 338 -16.76 11.77 0.61
C LEU A 338 -15.85 11.77 1.85
N GLN A 339 -15.64 12.93 2.49
CA GLN A 339 -14.89 13.04 3.73
C GLN A 339 -15.52 12.18 4.84
N ASN A 340 -16.84 12.29 5.03
CA ASN A 340 -17.59 11.47 5.98
C ASN A 340 -17.53 9.97 5.63
N ALA A 341 -17.71 9.63 4.35
CA ALA A 341 -17.64 8.25 3.85
C ALA A 341 -16.30 7.59 4.17
N PHE A 342 -15.18 8.28 3.90
CA PHE A 342 -13.84 7.74 4.16
C PHE A 342 -13.55 7.65 5.66
N MET A 343 -13.86 8.70 6.44
CA MET A 343 -13.66 8.71 7.89
C MET A 343 -14.40 7.57 8.60
N HIS A 344 -15.64 7.30 8.19
CA HIS A 344 -16.48 6.23 8.75
C HIS A 344 -16.45 4.90 7.99
N SER A 345 -15.54 4.73 7.02
CA SER A 345 -15.54 3.53 6.16
C SER A 345 -15.42 2.23 6.96
N GLY A 346 -16.37 1.32 6.76
CA GLY A 346 -16.45 0.04 7.49
C GLY A 346 -16.71 0.15 8.99
N THR A 347 -17.16 1.31 9.51
CA THR A 347 -17.47 1.49 10.94
C THR A 347 -18.96 1.39 11.28
N THR A 348 -19.83 1.23 10.27
CA THR A 348 -21.31 1.23 10.35
C THR A 348 -21.93 2.44 11.07
N SER A 349 -21.14 3.48 11.37
CA SER A 349 -21.55 4.65 12.15
C SER A 349 -22.13 5.74 11.25
N ASP A 350 -23.43 5.66 10.97
CA ASP A 350 -24.19 6.64 10.18
C ASP A 350 -24.69 7.86 11.00
N LEU A 351 -24.27 7.98 12.27
CA LEU A 351 -24.63 9.06 13.19
C LEU A 351 -24.53 10.47 12.57
N PHE A 352 -23.48 10.76 11.81
CA PHE A 352 -23.33 12.06 11.14
C PHE A 352 -24.44 12.33 10.12
N LEU A 353 -24.97 11.31 9.44
CA LEU A 353 -26.06 11.48 8.47
C LEU A 353 -27.41 11.61 9.20
N ARG A 354 -27.63 10.84 10.28
CA ARG A 354 -28.84 10.94 11.13
C ARG A 354 -28.94 12.30 11.84
N ASP A 355 -27.84 12.81 12.39
CA ASP A 355 -27.73 14.16 13.00
C ASP A 355 -28.06 15.29 12.01
N ASN A 356 -27.97 15.05 10.69
CA ASN A 356 -27.90 16.10 9.67
C ASN A 356 -28.84 15.86 8.46
N LEU A 357 -30.00 15.23 8.68
CA LEU A 357 -30.99 14.96 7.63
C LEU A 357 -31.43 16.20 6.83
N GLU A 358 -31.56 17.38 7.47
CA GLU A 358 -31.86 18.63 6.77
C GLU A 358 -30.79 19.04 5.75
N TRP A 359 -29.51 18.76 6.06
CA TRP A 359 -28.38 19.04 5.16
C TRP A 359 -28.37 18.05 4.00
N LEU A 360 -28.58 16.75 4.29
CA LEU A 360 -28.72 15.70 3.29
C LEU A 360 -29.89 15.96 2.33
N GLY A 361 -30.98 16.56 2.83
CA GLY A 361 -32.12 17.01 2.04
C GLY A 361 -31.82 18.13 1.02
N MET A 362 -30.68 18.82 1.16
CA MET A 362 -30.23 19.83 0.19
C MET A 362 -29.46 19.22 -1.00
N ALA A 363 -29.19 17.91 -1.00
CA ALA A 363 -28.52 17.21 -2.08
C ALA A 363 -29.34 17.20 -3.39
N SER A 364 -28.72 17.62 -4.49
CA SER A 364 -29.32 17.67 -5.83
C SER A 364 -28.59 16.80 -6.85
N ASN A 365 -29.34 16.09 -7.69
CA ASN A 365 -28.84 15.26 -8.80
C ASN A 365 -27.67 14.34 -8.35
N TRP A 366 -26.51 14.42 -9.01
CA TRP A 366 -25.34 13.59 -8.71
C TRP A 366 -24.77 13.75 -7.28
N SER A 367 -25.02 14.85 -6.58
CA SER A 367 -24.67 14.95 -5.15
C SER A 367 -25.57 14.09 -4.26
N LYS A 368 -26.85 13.88 -4.64
CA LYS A 368 -27.75 12.92 -3.98
C LYS A 368 -27.32 11.48 -4.28
N PHE A 369 -26.98 11.15 -5.53
CA PHE A 369 -26.39 9.85 -5.89
C PHE A 369 -25.14 9.54 -5.07
N SER A 370 -24.22 10.49 -4.97
CA SER A 370 -23.00 10.36 -4.17
C SER A 370 -23.29 10.22 -2.67
N ALA A 371 -24.33 10.88 -2.16
CA ALA A 371 -24.72 10.80 -0.76
C ALA A 371 -25.35 9.44 -0.39
N THR A 372 -26.16 8.83 -1.27
CA THR A 372 -26.64 7.45 -1.04
C THR A 372 -25.52 6.44 -1.23
N ALA A 373 -24.64 6.62 -2.24
CA ALA A 373 -23.45 5.77 -2.44
C ALA A 373 -22.49 5.75 -1.23
N ALA A 374 -22.37 6.87 -0.51
CA ALA A 374 -21.56 6.97 0.70
C ALA A 374 -21.99 6.01 1.83
N LEU A 375 -23.28 5.64 1.91
CA LEU A 375 -23.75 4.62 2.86
C LEU A 375 -23.05 3.28 2.61
N GLY A 376 -22.84 2.90 1.34
CA GLY A 376 -22.14 1.65 0.99
C GLY A 376 -20.67 1.63 1.42
N VAL A 377 -20.03 2.80 1.54
CA VAL A 377 -18.67 2.93 2.07
C VAL A 377 -18.65 2.83 3.60
N ILE A 378 -19.63 3.44 4.29
CA ILE A 378 -19.76 3.44 5.76
C ILE A 378 -20.10 2.04 6.28
N HIS A 379 -21.02 1.34 5.60
CA HIS A 379 -21.48 -0.02 5.92
C HIS A 379 -20.72 -1.11 5.13
N LYS A 380 -19.56 -0.79 4.53
CA LYS A 380 -18.74 -1.73 3.75
C LYS A 380 -18.49 -3.03 4.54
N GLY A 381 -18.84 -4.17 3.93
CA GLY A 381 -18.65 -5.50 4.52
C GLY A 381 -19.76 -5.97 5.48
N TYR A 382 -20.79 -5.16 5.76
CA TYR A 382 -21.93 -5.60 6.56
C TYR A 382 -22.99 -6.29 5.69
N PHE A 383 -22.74 -7.57 5.37
CA PHE A 383 -23.58 -8.33 4.43
C PHE A 383 -25.01 -8.58 4.94
N GLU A 384 -25.16 -8.87 6.24
CA GLU A 384 -26.39 -9.41 6.83
C GLU A 384 -27.53 -8.37 6.85
N GLU A 385 -27.25 -7.14 7.28
CA GLU A 385 -28.23 -6.03 7.23
C GLU A 385 -28.06 -5.10 6.00
N GLY A 386 -27.11 -5.36 5.11
CA GLY A 386 -26.80 -4.47 3.98
C GLY A 386 -28.01 -4.19 3.07
N MET A 387 -28.89 -5.18 2.90
CA MET A 387 -30.16 -5.04 2.18
C MET A 387 -31.20 -4.27 3.00
N THR A 388 -31.27 -4.48 4.31
CA THR A 388 -32.20 -3.82 5.25
C THR A 388 -31.90 -2.33 5.38
N ILE A 389 -30.62 -1.97 5.53
CA ILE A 389 -30.15 -0.58 5.67
C ILE A 389 -30.40 0.22 4.38
N LEU A 390 -30.23 -0.41 3.21
CA LEU A 390 -30.48 0.22 1.92
C LEU A 390 -31.94 0.12 1.46
N GLY A 391 -32.76 -0.74 2.07
CA GLY A 391 -34.18 -0.98 1.72
C GLY A 391 -35.03 0.28 1.53
N PRO A 392 -34.93 1.32 2.38
CA PRO A 392 -35.65 2.60 2.20
C PRO A 392 -35.21 3.43 0.99
N TYR A 393 -34.07 3.10 0.36
CA TYR A 393 -33.46 3.80 -0.77
C TYR A 393 -33.39 2.96 -2.05
N LEU A 394 -33.65 1.65 -1.98
CA LEU A 394 -33.69 0.73 -3.12
C LEU A 394 -35.02 0.88 -3.90
N PRO A 395 -35.02 0.60 -5.22
CA PRO A 395 -36.24 0.64 -6.01
C PRO A 395 -37.23 -0.43 -5.53
N GLN A 396 -38.43 -0.02 -5.13
CA GLN A 396 -39.48 -0.95 -4.73
C GLN A 396 -40.11 -1.62 -5.96
N ALA A 397 -40.39 -2.92 -5.85
CA ALA A 397 -41.01 -3.73 -6.90
C ALA A 397 -42.49 -3.38 -7.10
N GLY A 398 -42.77 -2.22 -7.70
CA GLY A 398 -44.15 -1.74 -7.91
C GLY A 398 -44.33 -0.38 -8.57
N GLY A 399 -43.29 0.45 -8.72
CA GLY A 399 -43.38 1.69 -9.52
C GLY A 399 -42.26 2.71 -9.27
N ASP A 400 -42.04 3.57 -10.26
CA ASP A 400 -41.16 4.75 -10.13
C ASP A 400 -41.61 5.61 -8.95
N SER A 401 -40.73 5.84 -7.97
CA SER A 401 -41.08 6.65 -6.81
C SER A 401 -41.21 8.12 -7.23
N SER A 402 -42.40 8.69 -7.09
CA SER A 402 -42.77 10.00 -7.65
C SER A 402 -42.10 11.22 -6.95
N MET A 403 -41.13 10.97 -6.07
CA MET A 403 -40.39 11.99 -5.35
C MET A 403 -39.26 12.57 -6.20
N GLN A 404 -39.13 13.89 -6.21
CA GLN A 404 -38.26 14.59 -7.17
C GLN A 404 -36.77 14.22 -6.99
N GLY A 405 -36.21 13.55 -8.01
CA GLY A 405 -34.83 13.07 -8.02
C GLY A 405 -34.60 11.77 -7.25
N ALA A 406 -35.63 10.95 -7.00
CA ALA A 406 -35.48 9.65 -6.33
C ALA A 406 -34.59 8.66 -7.11
N ALA A 407 -34.67 8.64 -8.46
CA ALA A 407 -33.80 7.82 -9.32
C ALA A 407 -32.29 7.99 -9.07
N TYR A 408 -31.84 9.17 -8.59
CA TYR A 408 -30.45 9.37 -8.16
C TYR A 408 -30.14 8.65 -6.85
N SER A 409 -31.09 8.58 -5.92
CA SER A 409 -30.94 7.78 -4.69
C SER A 409 -31.05 6.28 -4.98
N GLU A 410 -31.98 5.86 -5.83
CA GLU A 410 -32.17 4.45 -6.20
C GLU A 410 -30.92 3.90 -6.91
N GLY A 411 -30.38 4.62 -7.91
CA GLY A 411 -29.09 4.27 -8.52
C GLY A 411 -27.93 4.33 -7.52
N GLY A 412 -27.92 5.32 -6.62
CA GLY A 412 -26.91 5.43 -5.56
C GLY A 412 -26.96 4.27 -4.55
N ALA A 413 -28.15 3.72 -4.26
CA ALA A 413 -28.35 2.58 -3.38
C ALA A 413 -27.90 1.26 -4.04
N LEU A 414 -28.14 1.07 -5.34
CA LEU A 414 -27.64 -0.10 -6.07
C LEU A 414 -26.10 -0.10 -6.16
N TYR A 415 -25.48 1.07 -6.35
CA TYR A 415 -24.03 1.21 -6.27
C TYR A 415 -23.50 1.02 -4.83
N ALA A 416 -24.21 1.52 -3.81
CA ALA A 416 -23.89 1.27 -2.40
C ALA A 416 -23.93 -0.23 -2.06
N LEU A 417 -24.94 -0.96 -2.54
CA LEU A 417 -25.08 -2.41 -2.33
C LEU A 417 -23.88 -3.18 -2.94
N GLY A 418 -23.41 -2.77 -4.12
CA GLY A 418 -22.18 -3.29 -4.71
C GLY A 418 -20.92 -2.96 -3.91
N LEU A 419 -20.80 -1.75 -3.36
CA LEU A 419 -19.68 -1.35 -2.50
C LEU A 419 -19.64 -2.13 -1.16
N ILE A 420 -20.81 -2.48 -0.59
CA ILE A 420 -20.91 -3.34 0.60
C ILE A 420 -20.42 -4.76 0.29
N ASN A 421 -20.81 -5.29 -0.87
CA ASN A 421 -20.52 -6.66 -1.31
C ASN A 421 -19.25 -6.78 -2.17
N ALA A 422 -18.39 -5.75 -2.15
CA ALA A 422 -17.25 -5.64 -3.06
C ALA A 422 -16.27 -6.80 -2.93
N GLY A 423 -16.04 -7.52 -4.03
CA GLY A 423 -15.19 -8.72 -4.07
C GLY A 423 -15.72 -9.91 -3.25
N CYS A 424 -17.03 -9.93 -2.98
CA CYS A 424 -17.74 -11.00 -2.27
C CYS A 424 -19.17 -11.22 -2.82
N GLY A 425 -19.55 -10.60 -3.94
CA GLY A 425 -20.89 -10.74 -4.54
C GLY A 425 -21.02 -11.88 -5.54
N SER A 426 -19.92 -12.29 -6.17
CA SER A 426 -19.85 -13.35 -7.17
C SER A 426 -20.59 -14.63 -6.75
N GLY A 427 -21.51 -15.09 -7.60
CA GLY A 427 -22.30 -16.31 -7.39
C GLY A 427 -23.30 -16.23 -6.22
N ARG A 428 -23.65 -15.04 -5.73
CA ARG A 428 -24.58 -14.83 -4.59
C ARG A 428 -25.83 -14.03 -4.99
N SER A 429 -26.84 -14.08 -4.11
CA SER A 429 -28.15 -13.42 -4.31
C SER A 429 -28.06 -11.93 -4.70
N VAL A 430 -27.07 -11.20 -4.18
CA VAL A 430 -26.87 -9.78 -4.52
C VAL A 430 -26.51 -9.56 -5.99
N GLU A 431 -25.70 -10.44 -6.59
CA GLU A 431 -25.38 -10.38 -8.03
C GLU A 431 -26.64 -10.64 -8.86
N GLY A 432 -27.43 -11.67 -8.49
CA GLY A 432 -28.72 -11.96 -9.13
C GLY A 432 -29.68 -10.77 -9.06
N TYR A 433 -29.88 -10.20 -7.88
CA TYR A 433 -30.74 -9.02 -7.68
C TYR A 433 -30.27 -7.80 -8.50
N LEU A 434 -28.96 -7.53 -8.55
CA LEU A 434 -28.40 -6.44 -9.35
C LEU A 434 -28.59 -6.67 -10.86
N ARG A 435 -28.47 -7.92 -11.34
CA ARG A 435 -28.71 -8.30 -12.75
C ARG A 435 -30.20 -8.23 -13.13
N GLU A 436 -31.10 -8.69 -12.27
CA GLU A 436 -32.55 -8.55 -12.45
C GLU A 436 -32.97 -7.08 -12.46
N THR A 437 -32.43 -6.28 -11.53
CA THR A 437 -32.69 -4.84 -11.46
C THR A 437 -32.14 -4.10 -12.68
N LEU A 438 -30.95 -4.47 -13.18
CA LEU A 438 -30.38 -3.91 -14.41
C LEU A 438 -31.29 -4.16 -15.63
N LYS A 439 -31.87 -5.37 -15.74
CA LYS A 439 -32.82 -5.74 -16.81
C LYS A 439 -34.18 -5.05 -16.70
N ALA A 440 -34.67 -4.85 -15.48
CA ALA A 440 -35.95 -4.21 -15.24
C ALA A 440 -35.88 -2.67 -15.39
N ALA A 441 -34.77 -2.05 -14.98
CA ALA A 441 -34.62 -0.60 -14.95
C ALA A 441 -34.66 0.03 -16.35
N GLN A 442 -35.53 1.03 -16.54
CA GLN A 442 -35.61 1.84 -17.76
C GLN A 442 -34.91 3.21 -17.62
N GLY A 443 -34.57 3.63 -16.39
CA GLY A 443 -33.93 4.92 -16.12
C GLY A 443 -32.41 4.83 -16.13
N GLU A 444 -31.75 5.65 -16.98
CA GLU A 444 -30.28 5.65 -17.17
C GLU A 444 -29.48 5.73 -15.86
N VAL A 445 -29.95 6.51 -14.88
CA VAL A 445 -29.28 6.71 -13.59
C VAL A 445 -29.36 5.46 -12.70
N VAL A 446 -30.47 4.72 -12.79
CA VAL A 446 -30.67 3.45 -12.06
C VAL A 446 -29.87 2.34 -12.72
N GLN A 447 -29.88 2.26 -14.06
CA GLN A 447 -29.00 1.36 -14.83
C GLN A 447 -27.51 1.63 -14.57
N HIS A 448 -27.09 2.89 -14.52
CA HIS A 448 -25.72 3.29 -14.17
C HIS A 448 -25.32 2.82 -12.76
N GLY A 449 -26.21 3.00 -11.78
CA GLY A 449 -26.02 2.51 -10.42
C GLY A 449 -25.94 0.98 -10.33
N ALA A 450 -26.85 0.27 -11.01
CA ALA A 450 -26.87 -1.18 -11.11
C ALA A 450 -25.60 -1.73 -11.77
N ALA A 451 -25.15 -1.14 -12.88
CA ALA A 451 -23.96 -1.57 -13.60
C ALA A 451 -22.67 -1.37 -12.79
N LEU A 452 -22.48 -0.20 -12.15
CA LEU A 452 -21.33 0.00 -11.26
C LEU A 452 -21.39 -0.93 -10.03
N GLY A 453 -22.58 -1.12 -9.44
CA GLY A 453 -22.78 -2.02 -8.32
C GLY A 453 -22.43 -3.48 -8.67
N LEU A 454 -22.93 -3.96 -9.81
CA LEU A 454 -22.67 -5.30 -10.35
C LEU A 454 -21.18 -5.51 -10.64
N GLY A 455 -20.53 -4.55 -11.31
CA GLY A 455 -19.10 -4.62 -11.61
C GLY A 455 -18.21 -4.69 -10.37
N VAL A 456 -18.55 -3.99 -9.29
CA VAL A 456 -17.81 -4.04 -8.02
C VAL A 456 -18.13 -5.30 -7.20
N ALA A 457 -19.37 -5.78 -7.23
CA ALA A 457 -19.80 -7.00 -6.53
C ALA A 457 -19.21 -8.28 -7.15
N GLY A 458 -19.22 -8.38 -8.49
CA GLY A 458 -18.71 -9.52 -9.29
C GLY A 458 -17.28 -9.34 -9.80
N MET A 459 -16.50 -8.43 -9.20
CA MET A 459 -15.15 -8.06 -9.66
C MET A 459 -14.20 -9.27 -9.68
N GLY A 460 -13.85 -9.77 -10.87
CA GLY A 460 -13.00 -10.95 -11.06
C GLY A 460 -13.71 -12.31 -10.95
N GLY A 461 -15.04 -12.34 -10.85
CA GLY A 461 -15.84 -13.58 -10.83
C GLY A 461 -16.02 -14.24 -12.20
N LYS A 462 -15.69 -13.55 -13.31
CA LYS A 462 -15.73 -14.08 -14.70
C LYS A 462 -17.10 -14.63 -15.15
N ASN A 463 -18.21 -14.20 -14.55
CA ASN A 463 -19.55 -14.64 -14.96
C ASN A 463 -19.88 -14.12 -16.39
N PRO A 464 -20.01 -15.01 -17.41
CA PRO A 464 -20.30 -14.59 -18.76
C PRO A 464 -21.70 -13.97 -18.90
N GLU A 465 -22.68 -14.43 -18.11
CA GLU A 465 -24.04 -13.89 -18.19
C GLU A 465 -24.10 -12.44 -17.69
N ALA A 466 -23.30 -12.09 -16.67
CA ALA A 466 -23.21 -10.72 -16.17
C ALA A 466 -22.52 -9.79 -17.20
N TYR A 467 -21.55 -10.30 -17.96
CA TYR A 467 -20.95 -9.59 -19.09
C TYR A 467 -21.98 -9.36 -20.22
N ASP A 468 -22.75 -10.38 -20.61
CA ASP A 468 -23.78 -10.24 -21.65
C ASP A 468 -24.94 -9.29 -21.25
N ASP A 469 -25.32 -9.27 -19.97
CA ASP A 469 -26.33 -8.36 -19.43
C ASP A 469 -25.85 -6.89 -19.46
N LEU A 470 -24.58 -6.64 -19.15
CA LEU A 470 -23.94 -5.33 -19.28
C LEU A 470 -23.74 -4.92 -20.74
N LYS A 471 -23.42 -5.87 -21.63
CA LYS A 471 -23.27 -5.67 -23.08
C LYS A 471 -24.60 -5.25 -23.74
N GLN A 472 -25.73 -5.80 -23.31
CA GLN A 472 -27.06 -5.31 -23.71
C GLN A 472 -27.33 -3.87 -23.24
N THR A 473 -26.93 -3.55 -22.01
CA THR A 473 -27.02 -2.17 -21.48
C THR A 473 -26.13 -1.21 -22.27
N LEU A 474 -24.92 -1.64 -22.62
CA LEU A 474 -23.97 -0.88 -23.44
C LEU A 474 -24.52 -0.59 -24.84
N PHE A 475 -25.08 -1.60 -25.53
CA PHE A 475 -25.69 -1.47 -26.86
C PHE A 475 -26.99 -0.64 -26.89
N THR A 476 -27.47 -0.17 -25.73
CA THR A 476 -28.55 0.84 -25.65
C THR A 476 -28.01 2.27 -25.93
N ASP A 477 -26.68 2.44 -26.03
CA ASP A 477 -25.97 3.69 -26.35
C ASP A 477 -26.29 4.88 -25.42
N SER A 478 -26.76 4.61 -24.19
CA SER A 478 -26.90 5.63 -23.15
C SER A 478 -25.53 6.10 -22.68
N ALA A 479 -25.24 7.38 -22.88
CA ALA A 479 -23.95 7.98 -22.51
C ALA A 479 -23.59 7.87 -21.01
N VAL A 480 -24.57 7.62 -20.13
CA VAL A 480 -24.34 7.48 -18.68
C VAL A 480 -24.33 6.02 -18.25
N ALA A 481 -25.29 5.19 -18.70
CA ALA A 481 -25.28 3.76 -18.37
C ALA A 481 -24.13 3.01 -19.07
N GLY A 482 -23.79 3.38 -20.31
CA GLY A 482 -22.69 2.78 -21.08
C GLY A 482 -21.30 3.06 -20.50
N GLU A 483 -21.08 4.20 -19.83
CA GLU A 483 -19.82 4.47 -19.10
C GLU A 483 -19.67 3.50 -17.91
N ALA A 484 -20.74 3.27 -17.15
CA ALA A 484 -20.74 2.28 -16.07
C ALA A 484 -20.59 0.85 -16.60
N ALA A 485 -21.29 0.48 -17.67
CA ALA A 485 -21.18 -0.84 -18.29
C ALA A 485 -19.76 -1.12 -18.80
N GLY A 486 -19.12 -0.15 -19.46
CA GLY A 486 -17.75 -0.30 -19.96
C GLY A 486 -16.72 -0.56 -18.84
N TYR A 487 -16.82 0.15 -17.71
CA TYR A 487 -16.01 -0.18 -16.53
C TYR A 487 -16.37 -1.57 -15.98
N ALA A 488 -17.66 -1.85 -15.79
CA ALA A 488 -18.14 -3.07 -15.13
C ALA A 488 -17.81 -4.38 -15.90
N MET A 489 -17.87 -4.36 -17.23
CA MET A 489 -17.44 -5.48 -18.08
C MET A 489 -15.95 -5.82 -17.83
N GLY A 490 -15.09 -4.79 -17.76
CA GLY A 490 -13.69 -4.95 -17.42
C GLY A 490 -13.44 -5.42 -15.98
N LEU A 491 -14.29 -5.03 -15.03
CA LEU A 491 -14.21 -5.48 -13.64
C LEU A 491 -14.58 -6.97 -13.47
N ILE A 492 -15.61 -7.45 -14.16
CA ILE A 492 -16.00 -8.88 -14.10
C ILE A 492 -14.94 -9.76 -14.78
N MET A 493 -14.41 -9.30 -15.93
CA MET A 493 -13.39 -10.00 -16.71
C MET A 493 -11.94 -9.64 -16.29
N LEU A 494 -11.76 -9.09 -15.09
CA LEU A 494 -10.47 -8.65 -14.54
C LEU A 494 -9.40 -9.75 -14.63
N GLY A 495 -8.27 -9.45 -15.29
CA GLY A 495 -7.12 -10.35 -15.40
C GLY A 495 -7.35 -11.64 -16.21
N THR A 496 -8.45 -11.74 -16.98
CA THR A 496 -8.74 -12.92 -17.82
C THR A 496 -7.81 -13.06 -19.02
N ALA A 497 -7.33 -11.95 -19.59
CA ALA A 497 -6.70 -11.88 -20.91
C ALA A 497 -7.56 -12.37 -22.09
N ASP A 498 -8.90 -12.42 -21.96
CA ASP A 498 -9.75 -12.83 -23.08
C ASP A 498 -9.73 -11.80 -24.23
N ALA A 499 -9.15 -12.21 -25.35
CA ALA A 499 -9.06 -11.40 -26.56
C ALA A 499 -10.43 -11.10 -27.17
N ASN A 500 -11.41 -12.02 -27.05
CA ASN A 500 -12.74 -11.82 -27.66
C ASN A 500 -13.46 -10.63 -27.00
N SER A 501 -13.54 -10.63 -25.66
CA SER A 501 -14.11 -9.53 -24.88
C SER A 501 -13.37 -8.21 -25.12
N ALA A 502 -12.03 -8.25 -25.20
CA ALA A 502 -11.23 -7.07 -25.50
C ALA A 502 -11.52 -6.50 -26.91
N ASP A 503 -11.52 -7.34 -27.95
CA ASP A 503 -11.77 -6.90 -29.33
C ASP A 503 -13.22 -6.44 -29.55
N GLU A 504 -14.21 -7.02 -28.86
CA GLU A 504 -15.59 -6.52 -28.84
C GLU A 504 -15.65 -5.10 -28.25
N MET A 505 -15.09 -4.90 -27.05
CA MET A 505 -15.06 -3.60 -26.37
C MET A 505 -14.31 -2.55 -27.20
N LEU A 506 -13.20 -2.92 -27.84
CA LEU A 506 -12.42 -2.03 -28.71
C LEU A 506 -13.11 -1.70 -30.03
N THR A 507 -13.92 -2.63 -30.56
CA THR A 507 -14.71 -2.37 -31.77
C THR A 507 -15.82 -1.37 -31.48
N TYR A 508 -16.61 -1.59 -30.42
CA TYR A 508 -17.69 -0.67 -30.06
C TYR A 508 -17.16 0.72 -29.61
N ALA A 509 -15.99 0.77 -28.94
CA ALA A 509 -15.33 2.03 -28.61
C ALA A 509 -14.86 2.85 -29.83
N ARG A 510 -14.69 2.24 -31.01
CA ARG A 510 -14.41 2.95 -32.28
C ARG A 510 -15.67 3.39 -33.03
N GLU A 511 -16.81 2.77 -32.76
CA GLU A 511 -18.09 3.07 -33.41
C GLU A 511 -18.85 4.19 -32.67
N THR A 512 -18.90 4.11 -31.34
CA THR A 512 -19.58 5.10 -30.50
C THR A 512 -18.99 6.51 -30.63
N GLN A 513 -19.83 7.54 -30.47
CA GLN A 513 -19.40 8.95 -30.45
C GLN A 513 -19.43 9.56 -29.04
N HIS A 514 -19.79 8.76 -28.02
CA HIS A 514 -19.93 9.21 -26.65
C HIS A 514 -18.62 9.01 -25.86
N GLU A 515 -17.84 10.08 -25.67
CA GLU A 515 -16.57 10.11 -24.93
C GLU A 515 -16.58 9.33 -23.60
N LYS A 516 -17.72 9.38 -22.89
CA LYS A 516 -17.97 8.66 -21.63
C LYS A 516 -17.96 7.14 -21.81
N ILE A 517 -18.61 6.63 -22.85
CA ILE A 517 -18.62 5.20 -23.20
C ILE A 517 -17.22 4.78 -23.64
N ILE A 518 -16.58 5.56 -24.52
CA ILE A 518 -15.21 5.30 -24.99
C ILE A 518 -14.24 5.24 -23.79
N ARG A 519 -14.32 6.16 -22.82
CA ARG A 519 -13.50 6.15 -21.59
C ARG A 519 -13.74 4.91 -20.73
N GLY A 520 -15.01 4.55 -20.50
CA GLY A 520 -15.39 3.36 -19.74
C GLY A 520 -14.80 2.08 -20.35
N LEU A 521 -14.96 1.91 -21.66
CA LEU A 521 -14.42 0.77 -22.41
C LEU A 521 -12.88 0.78 -22.44
N ALA A 522 -12.25 1.92 -22.72
CA ALA A 522 -10.81 2.04 -22.84
C ALA A 522 -10.06 1.74 -21.53
N VAL A 523 -10.66 2.05 -20.37
CA VAL A 523 -10.15 1.63 -19.05
C VAL A 523 -10.56 0.19 -18.72
N GLY A 524 -11.76 -0.24 -19.12
CA GLY A 524 -12.25 -1.62 -18.95
C GLY A 524 -11.36 -2.67 -19.61
N VAL A 525 -10.89 -2.41 -20.83
CA VAL A 525 -9.86 -3.22 -21.52
C VAL A 525 -8.56 -3.29 -20.71
N GLY A 526 -8.19 -2.21 -20.01
CA GLY A 526 -7.05 -2.20 -19.09
C GLY A 526 -7.21 -3.16 -17.89
N PHE A 527 -8.44 -3.38 -17.42
CA PHE A 527 -8.71 -4.38 -16.37
C PHE A 527 -8.65 -5.83 -16.90
N ILE A 528 -9.09 -6.10 -18.14
CA ILE A 528 -8.99 -7.45 -18.76
C ILE A 528 -7.53 -7.96 -18.78
N TYR A 529 -6.58 -7.06 -19.06
CA TYR A 529 -5.14 -7.36 -19.12
C TYR A 529 -4.38 -7.18 -17.78
N TYR A 530 -5.08 -7.01 -16.66
CA TYR A 530 -4.45 -6.81 -15.35
C TYR A 530 -3.44 -7.91 -14.99
N GLY A 531 -2.18 -7.51 -14.73
CA GLY A 531 -1.09 -8.38 -14.32
C GLY A 531 -0.47 -9.26 -15.42
N ARG A 532 -0.96 -9.16 -16.67
CA ARG A 532 -0.63 -10.08 -17.78
C ARG A 532 0.64 -9.75 -18.60
N GLN A 533 1.30 -8.64 -18.29
CA GLN A 533 2.61 -8.28 -18.83
C GLN A 533 2.68 -8.37 -20.38
N GLU A 534 3.48 -9.29 -20.92
CA GLU A 534 3.77 -9.44 -22.35
C GLU A 534 2.52 -9.76 -23.20
N GLU A 535 1.52 -10.46 -22.64
CA GLU A 535 0.27 -10.78 -23.35
C GLU A 535 -0.52 -9.52 -23.75
N ALA A 536 -0.35 -8.43 -23.00
CA ALA A 536 -1.00 -7.14 -23.28
C ALA A 536 -0.24 -6.30 -24.32
N ASP A 537 1.01 -6.66 -24.66
CA ASP A 537 1.93 -5.77 -25.39
C ASP A 537 1.55 -5.56 -26.87
N ALA A 538 0.62 -6.37 -27.39
CA ALA A 538 -0.02 -6.14 -28.69
C ALA A 538 -1.14 -5.08 -28.58
N THR A 539 -2.08 -5.27 -27.65
CA THR A 539 -3.23 -4.38 -27.42
C THR A 539 -2.79 -2.99 -26.96
N ILE A 540 -1.72 -2.90 -26.16
CA ILE A 540 -1.09 -1.62 -25.78
C ILE A 540 -0.57 -0.87 -27.02
N LYS A 541 0.10 -1.56 -27.96
CA LYS A 541 0.60 -0.93 -29.19
C LYS A 541 -0.53 -0.48 -30.11
N LEU A 542 -1.62 -1.25 -30.17
CA LEU A 542 -2.85 -0.89 -30.89
C LEU A 542 -3.46 0.40 -30.32
N LEU A 543 -3.74 0.42 -29.01
CA LEU A 543 -4.35 1.56 -28.32
C LEU A 543 -3.49 2.83 -28.38
N LEU A 544 -2.17 2.72 -28.22
CA LEU A 544 -1.27 3.89 -28.28
C LEU A 544 -1.05 4.43 -29.70
N ALA A 545 -1.36 3.65 -30.74
CA ALA A 545 -1.32 4.10 -32.14
C ALA A 545 -2.62 4.81 -32.58
N GLU A 546 -3.68 4.80 -31.77
CA GLU A 546 -4.97 5.38 -32.13
C GLU A 546 -4.96 6.92 -32.18
N LYS A 547 -5.76 7.46 -33.09
CA LYS A 547 -5.89 8.92 -33.27
C LYS A 547 -6.63 9.57 -32.11
N ASP A 548 -7.60 8.87 -31.52
CA ASP A 548 -8.38 9.33 -30.38
C ASP A 548 -7.51 9.37 -29.10
N PRO A 549 -7.38 10.54 -28.43
CA PRO A 549 -6.76 10.64 -27.12
C PRO A 549 -7.37 9.73 -26.04
N ILE A 550 -8.67 9.39 -26.10
CA ILE A 550 -9.33 8.56 -25.08
C ILE A 550 -8.90 7.09 -25.21
N LEU A 551 -8.74 6.59 -26.43
CA LEU A 551 -8.14 5.26 -26.67
C LEU A 551 -6.66 5.22 -26.24
N ARG A 552 -5.87 6.26 -26.53
CA ARG A 552 -4.47 6.34 -26.02
C ARG A 552 -4.41 6.45 -24.49
N TYR A 553 -5.36 7.16 -23.87
CA TYR A 553 -5.53 7.21 -22.42
C TYR A 553 -5.78 5.82 -21.83
N GLY A 554 -6.67 5.03 -22.45
CA GLY A 554 -6.85 3.61 -22.11
C GLY A 554 -5.56 2.80 -22.24
N GLY A 555 -4.86 2.91 -23.38
CA GLY A 555 -3.59 2.22 -23.63
C GLY A 555 -2.50 2.49 -22.57
N VAL A 556 -2.48 3.70 -21.99
CA VAL A 556 -1.61 4.05 -20.86
C VAL A 556 -2.00 3.29 -19.58
N TYR A 557 -3.30 3.19 -19.25
CA TYR A 557 -3.75 2.38 -18.11
C TYR A 557 -3.58 0.87 -18.33
N THR A 558 -3.77 0.37 -19.56
CA THR A 558 -3.48 -1.02 -19.92
C THR A 558 -2.00 -1.35 -19.70
N LEU A 559 -1.09 -0.46 -20.10
CA LEU A 559 0.35 -0.59 -19.82
C LEU A 559 0.65 -0.57 -18.31
N ALA A 560 -0.03 0.30 -17.55
CA ALA A 560 0.13 0.40 -16.09
C ALA A 560 -0.35 -0.86 -15.35
N LEU A 561 -1.48 -1.43 -15.77
CA LEU A 561 -2.14 -2.57 -15.14
C LEU A 561 -1.52 -3.91 -15.54
N ALA A 562 -1.11 -4.08 -16.80
CA ALA A 562 -0.41 -5.28 -17.27
C ALA A 562 0.93 -5.48 -16.54
N TYR A 563 1.67 -4.39 -16.29
CA TYR A 563 2.97 -4.39 -15.62
C TYR A 563 2.91 -3.94 -14.15
N ALA A 564 1.72 -3.95 -13.52
CA ALA A 564 1.54 -3.47 -12.15
C ALA A 564 2.53 -4.14 -11.17
N GLY A 565 3.22 -3.36 -10.35
CA GLY A 565 4.19 -3.86 -9.36
C GLY A 565 5.33 -4.73 -9.93
N THR A 566 5.70 -4.56 -11.21
CA THR A 566 6.88 -5.22 -11.81
C THR A 566 8.14 -4.34 -11.74
N SER A 567 8.00 -3.02 -11.64
CA SER A 567 9.09 -2.05 -11.79
C SER A 567 9.89 -2.20 -13.10
N ASN A 568 9.27 -2.72 -14.18
CA ASN A 568 9.96 -2.94 -15.46
C ASN A 568 10.42 -1.61 -16.10
N ASN A 569 11.74 -1.48 -16.29
CA ASN A 569 12.40 -0.33 -16.92
C ASN A 569 11.83 0.03 -18.30
N ASP A 570 11.41 -0.94 -19.10
CA ASP A 570 10.86 -0.69 -20.44
C ASP A 570 9.48 -0.04 -20.38
N ALA A 571 8.61 -0.49 -19.49
CA ALA A 571 7.30 0.12 -19.27
C ALA A 571 7.43 1.54 -18.70
N VAL A 572 8.35 1.75 -17.74
CA VAL A 572 8.67 3.08 -17.20
C VAL A 572 9.21 4.00 -18.30
N ARG A 573 10.14 3.53 -19.15
CA ARG A 573 10.68 4.33 -20.27
C ARG A 573 9.61 4.70 -21.29
N ARG A 574 8.70 3.79 -21.63
CA ARG A 574 7.55 4.06 -22.51
C ARG A 574 6.62 5.12 -21.93
N LEU A 575 6.25 5.02 -20.64
CA LEU A 575 5.40 6.02 -19.99
C LEU A 575 6.07 7.40 -19.91
N LEU A 576 7.36 7.47 -19.53
CA LEU A 576 8.10 8.73 -19.49
C LEU A 576 8.22 9.38 -20.88
N HIS A 577 8.36 8.58 -21.95
CA HIS A 577 8.29 9.09 -23.31
C HIS A 577 6.90 9.66 -23.63
N ILE A 578 5.82 8.90 -23.39
CA ILE A 578 4.43 9.32 -23.66
C ILE A 578 4.09 10.62 -22.92
N ALA A 579 4.50 10.75 -21.66
CA ALA A 579 4.29 11.95 -20.83
C ALA A 579 4.91 13.24 -21.40
N VAL A 580 5.88 13.12 -22.31
CA VAL A 580 6.52 14.25 -23.01
C VAL A 580 6.06 14.35 -24.48
N SER A 581 5.87 13.22 -25.16
CA SER A 581 5.64 13.16 -26.61
C SER A 581 4.18 13.31 -27.05
N ASP A 582 3.21 12.90 -26.23
CA ASP A 582 1.80 13.05 -26.62
C ASP A 582 1.39 14.52 -26.62
N THR A 583 0.39 14.87 -27.43
CA THR A 583 -0.20 16.21 -27.51
C THR A 583 -1.37 16.41 -26.56
N SER A 584 -1.99 15.33 -26.06
CA SER A 584 -3.12 15.39 -25.13
C SER A 584 -2.65 15.47 -23.68
N ASP A 585 -3.06 16.53 -22.99
CA ASP A 585 -2.75 16.74 -21.57
C ASP A 585 -3.40 15.70 -20.63
N ASP A 586 -4.47 15.04 -21.06
CA ASP A 586 -5.09 13.94 -20.33
C ASP A 586 -4.25 12.65 -20.42
N VAL A 587 -3.70 12.34 -21.61
CA VAL A 587 -2.77 11.22 -21.80
C VAL A 587 -1.47 11.47 -21.01
N ARG A 588 -0.98 12.72 -20.99
CA ARG A 588 0.16 13.13 -20.15
C ARG A 588 -0.10 12.94 -18.66
N ARG A 589 -1.26 13.40 -18.15
CA ARG A 589 -1.65 13.19 -16.74
C ARG A 589 -1.69 11.69 -16.41
N ALA A 590 -2.34 10.89 -17.25
CA ALA A 590 -2.41 9.44 -17.07
C ALA A 590 -1.02 8.78 -17.06
N ALA A 591 -0.12 9.19 -17.95
CA ALA A 591 1.21 8.58 -18.09
C ALA A 591 2.08 8.79 -16.85
N VAL A 592 1.99 9.97 -16.21
CA VAL A 592 2.70 10.23 -14.95
C VAL A 592 2.04 9.50 -13.78
N THR A 593 0.71 9.56 -13.63
CA THR A 593 -0.02 8.83 -12.56
C THR A 593 0.26 7.31 -12.63
N SER A 594 0.36 6.77 -13.84
CA SER A 594 0.62 5.35 -14.10
C SER A 594 1.97 4.83 -13.58
N LEU A 595 2.96 5.71 -13.36
CA LEU A 595 4.24 5.34 -12.76
C LEU A 595 4.06 4.75 -11.34
N ALA A 596 3.04 5.19 -10.59
CA ALA A 596 2.75 4.64 -9.28
C ALA A 596 2.36 3.15 -9.33
N PHE A 597 1.50 2.77 -10.28
CA PHE A 597 1.06 1.38 -10.44
C PHE A 597 2.20 0.44 -10.86
N LEU A 598 3.25 0.95 -11.51
CA LEU A 598 4.47 0.18 -11.81
C LEU A 598 5.44 0.05 -10.62
N LEU A 599 5.56 1.11 -9.81
CA LEU A 599 6.66 1.30 -8.85
C LEU A 599 6.28 1.19 -7.37
N PHE A 600 5.01 0.97 -7.01
CA PHE A 600 4.55 0.89 -5.61
C PHE A 600 5.26 -0.17 -4.72
N LYS A 601 5.94 -1.16 -5.32
CA LYS A 601 6.83 -2.09 -4.59
C LYS A 601 8.08 -1.42 -4.00
N ASN A 602 8.55 -0.34 -4.62
CA ASN A 602 9.81 0.35 -4.31
C ASN A 602 9.57 1.87 -4.19
N PRO A 603 8.77 2.33 -3.21
CA PRO A 603 8.30 3.71 -3.10
C PRO A 603 9.43 4.75 -3.11
N GLY A 604 10.58 4.46 -2.48
CA GLY A 604 11.75 5.34 -2.46
C GLY A 604 12.40 5.65 -3.82
N GLN A 605 12.03 4.95 -4.90
CA GLN A 605 12.47 5.33 -6.26
C GLN A 605 11.56 6.40 -6.89
N VAL A 606 10.30 6.51 -6.47
CA VAL A 606 9.30 7.35 -7.14
C VAL A 606 9.56 8.84 -6.96
N PRO A 607 9.89 9.38 -5.75
CA PRO A 607 10.28 10.79 -5.60
C PRO A 607 11.38 11.21 -6.57
N ARG A 608 12.43 10.40 -6.71
CA ARG A 608 13.60 10.71 -7.57
C ARG A 608 13.26 10.76 -9.08
N ILE A 609 12.29 9.97 -9.54
CA ILE A 609 11.81 10.01 -10.93
C ILE A 609 10.84 11.17 -11.14
N VAL A 610 9.95 11.40 -10.18
CA VAL A 610 8.83 12.34 -10.29
C VAL A 610 9.24 13.79 -9.98
N GLN A 611 10.35 14.04 -9.27
CA GLN A 611 10.87 15.38 -8.97
C GLN A 611 10.97 16.27 -10.23
N LEU A 612 11.63 15.79 -11.29
CA LEU A 612 11.76 16.52 -12.56
C LEU A 612 10.41 16.75 -13.28
N LEU A 613 9.41 15.91 -13.02
CA LEU A 613 8.07 16.06 -13.57
C LEU A 613 7.23 17.06 -12.75
N SER A 614 7.48 17.16 -11.44
CA SER A 614 6.84 18.12 -10.55
C SER A 614 7.23 19.58 -10.84
N GLU A 615 8.41 19.81 -11.42
CA GLU A 615 8.89 21.12 -11.87
C GLU A 615 8.44 21.47 -13.30
N SER A 616 7.69 20.60 -13.98
CA SER A 616 7.26 20.80 -15.37
C SER A 616 6.36 22.03 -15.54
N TYR A 617 6.55 22.79 -16.62
CA TYR A 617 5.70 23.93 -16.96
C TYR A 617 4.22 23.54 -17.14
N ASN A 618 3.96 22.30 -17.57
CA ASN A 618 2.63 21.79 -17.86
C ASN A 618 1.88 21.37 -16.58
N PRO A 619 0.74 22.00 -16.24
CA PRO A 619 0.03 21.70 -14.99
C PRO A 619 -0.56 20.28 -14.91
N HIS A 620 -0.86 19.64 -16.04
CA HIS A 620 -1.41 18.28 -16.05
C HIS A 620 -0.34 17.23 -15.73
N VAL A 621 0.91 17.47 -16.16
CA VAL A 621 2.10 16.72 -15.73
C VAL A 621 2.35 16.91 -14.24
N ARG A 622 2.26 18.14 -13.71
CA ARG A 622 2.37 18.41 -12.26
C ARG A 622 1.25 17.75 -11.45
N CYS A 623 0.00 17.80 -11.92
CA CYS A 623 -1.12 17.09 -11.28
C CYS A 623 -0.89 15.58 -11.24
N GLY A 624 -0.49 14.97 -12.37
CA GLY A 624 -0.12 13.55 -12.43
C GLY A 624 1.02 13.20 -11.48
N ALA A 625 2.02 14.08 -11.33
CA ALA A 625 3.11 13.93 -10.37
C ALA A 625 2.62 13.89 -8.91
N THR A 626 1.67 14.74 -8.51
CA THR A 626 1.10 14.70 -7.15
C THR A 626 0.41 13.37 -6.87
N LEU A 627 -0.45 12.90 -7.79
CA LEU A 627 -1.18 11.63 -7.62
C LEU A 627 -0.24 10.43 -7.67
N ALA A 628 0.80 10.45 -8.50
CA ALA A 628 1.82 9.40 -8.54
C ALA A 628 2.55 9.25 -7.19
N LEU A 629 2.96 10.37 -6.57
CA LEU A 629 3.57 10.36 -5.23
C LEU A 629 2.59 9.89 -4.16
N GLY A 630 1.36 10.39 -4.18
CA GLY A 630 0.30 10.03 -3.23
C GLY A 630 -0.02 8.54 -3.22
N ILE A 631 -0.17 7.94 -4.41
CA ILE A 631 -0.52 6.52 -4.58
C ILE A 631 0.68 5.61 -4.30
N ALA A 632 1.88 5.95 -4.78
CA ALA A 632 3.06 5.09 -4.60
C ALA A 632 3.62 5.12 -3.17
N CYS A 633 3.58 6.28 -2.50
CA CYS A 633 4.11 6.46 -1.14
C CYS A 633 3.01 6.38 -0.06
N ALA A 634 1.81 5.89 -0.41
CA ALA A 634 0.67 5.78 0.50
C ALA A 634 1.03 5.03 1.80
N GLY A 635 0.66 5.58 2.96
CA GLY A 635 0.95 5.02 4.28
C GLY A 635 2.42 4.99 4.70
N THR A 636 3.38 5.24 3.80
CA THR A 636 4.82 5.12 4.09
C THR A 636 5.37 6.23 4.98
N GLY A 637 4.75 7.41 4.99
CA GLY A 637 5.27 8.59 5.67
C GLY A 637 6.61 9.12 5.14
N LEU A 638 7.01 8.76 3.91
CA LEU A 638 8.34 9.05 3.35
C LEU A 638 8.55 10.56 3.13
N GLN A 639 9.55 11.13 3.82
CA GLN A 639 9.77 12.58 3.91
C GLN A 639 10.07 13.23 2.55
N ASP A 640 10.86 12.61 1.69
CA ASP A 640 11.21 13.13 0.35
C ASP A 640 9.95 13.41 -0.51
N ALA A 641 8.89 12.60 -0.33
CA ALA A 641 7.61 12.82 -1.02
C ALA A 641 6.84 14.01 -0.45
N VAL A 642 6.92 14.24 0.87
CA VAL A 642 6.33 15.41 1.53
C VAL A 642 7.04 16.70 1.09
N GLU A 643 8.36 16.68 0.99
CA GLU A 643 9.16 17.84 0.57
C GLU A 643 8.91 18.26 -0.89
N ILE A 644 8.53 17.32 -1.77
CA ILE A 644 8.05 17.62 -3.13
C ILE A 644 6.59 18.11 -3.10
N LEU A 645 5.71 17.53 -2.28
CA LEU A 645 4.29 17.89 -2.25
C LEU A 645 3.99 19.24 -1.55
N GLU A 646 4.74 19.61 -0.51
CA GLU A 646 4.56 20.88 0.21
C GLU A 646 4.59 22.14 -0.67
N PRO A 647 5.55 22.35 -1.59
CA PRO A 647 5.51 23.49 -2.52
C PRO A 647 4.35 23.39 -3.52
N MET A 648 3.93 22.18 -3.93
CA MET A 648 2.81 21.99 -4.85
C MET A 648 1.45 22.37 -4.22
N THR A 649 1.33 22.39 -2.89
CA THR A 649 0.16 22.99 -2.20
C THR A 649 0.03 24.51 -2.41
N LYS A 650 1.01 25.16 -3.04
CA LYS A 650 1.06 26.61 -3.32
C LYS A 650 1.16 26.90 -4.83
N ASP A 651 0.89 25.90 -5.67
CA ASP A 651 0.85 26.06 -7.13
C ASP A 651 -0.23 27.09 -7.55
N SER A 652 0.04 27.84 -8.62
CA SER A 652 -0.92 28.79 -9.17
C SER A 652 -2.19 28.11 -9.71
N VAL A 653 -2.12 26.82 -10.06
CA VAL A 653 -3.22 26.05 -10.64
C VAL A 653 -3.98 25.27 -9.57
N ASP A 654 -5.29 25.48 -9.51
CA ASP A 654 -6.22 24.96 -8.51
C ASP A 654 -6.26 23.42 -8.46
N PHE A 655 -6.33 22.74 -9.61
CA PHE A 655 -6.35 21.28 -9.67
C PHE A 655 -5.00 20.63 -9.31
N VAL A 656 -3.89 21.36 -9.43
CA VAL A 656 -2.58 20.91 -8.91
C VAL A 656 -2.56 21.00 -7.39
N ARG A 657 -3.09 22.08 -6.79
CA ARG A 657 -3.27 22.17 -5.33
C ARG A 657 -4.21 21.09 -4.81
N GLN A 658 -5.32 20.81 -5.50
CA GLN A 658 -6.24 19.71 -5.19
C GLN A 658 -5.51 18.35 -5.16
N GLY A 659 -4.72 18.03 -6.20
CA GLY A 659 -3.92 16.81 -6.26
C GLY A 659 -2.89 16.72 -5.13
N ALA A 660 -2.20 17.82 -4.82
CA ALA A 660 -1.23 17.89 -3.73
C ALA A 660 -1.87 17.65 -2.34
N PHE A 661 -3.04 18.23 -2.08
CA PHE A 661 -3.76 18.02 -0.81
C PHE A 661 -4.25 16.57 -0.65
N VAL A 662 -4.75 15.96 -1.73
CA VAL A 662 -5.14 14.54 -1.74
C VAL A 662 -3.93 13.63 -1.52
N ALA A 663 -2.83 13.88 -2.22
CA ALA A 663 -1.60 13.10 -2.12
C ALA A 663 -0.96 13.15 -0.73
N LEU A 664 -0.89 14.33 -0.10
CA LEU A 664 -0.43 14.47 1.28
C LEU A 664 -1.31 13.66 2.26
N GLY A 665 -2.61 13.57 2.01
CA GLY A 665 -3.53 12.76 2.82
C GLY A 665 -3.26 11.27 2.71
N MET A 666 -2.89 10.80 1.51
CA MET A 666 -2.51 9.40 1.27
C MET A 666 -1.14 9.03 1.86
N VAL A 667 -0.13 9.89 1.76
CA VAL A 667 1.22 9.64 2.31
C VAL A 667 1.21 9.63 3.84
N LEU A 668 0.37 10.48 4.46
CA LEU A 668 0.28 10.66 5.91
C LEU A 668 -0.82 9.83 6.60
N VAL A 669 -1.57 8.99 5.87
CA VAL A 669 -2.52 8.04 6.49
C VAL A 669 -1.81 7.19 7.53
N GLN A 670 -2.47 6.96 8.67
CA GLN A 670 -1.97 6.19 9.83
C GLN A 670 -0.72 6.73 10.56
N GLN A 671 -0.01 7.73 10.04
CA GLN A 671 1.18 8.26 10.69
C GLN A 671 0.83 9.03 11.98
N SER A 672 1.79 9.10 12.91
CA SER A 672 1.66 9.82 14.18
C SER A 672 2.45 11.12 14.15
N GLU A 673 2.15 12.05 15.08
CA GLU A 673 2.91 13.29 15.27
C GLU A 673 4.38 13.04 15.70
N ALA A 674 4.71 11.80 16.10
CA ALA A 674 6.06 11.40 16.51
C ALA A 674 6.80 10.57 15.44
N SER A 675 6.10 9.92 14.51
CA SER A 675 6.72 9.29 13.33
C SER A 675 6.95 10.29 12.20
N SER A 676 6.03 11.24 12.00
CA SER A 676 6.17 12.32 11.01
C SER A 676 5.82 13.69 11.58
N ALA A 677 6.81 14.58 11.59
CA ALA A 677 6.65 15.96 12.07
C ALA A 677 5.77 16.84 11.17
N SER A 678 5.53 16.44 9.92
CA SER A 678 4.71 17.19 8.95
C SER A 678 3.20 16.96 9.12
N LEU A 679 2.78 15.95 9.89
CA LEU A 679 1.36 15.66 10.11
C LEU A 679 0.61 16.84 10.76
N ALA A 680 1.19 17.45 11.80
CA ALA A 680 0.59 18.57 12.53
C ALA A 680 0.42 19.84 11.66
N PRO A 681 1.47 20.36 10.97
CA PRO A 681 1.31 21.50 10.07
C PRO A 681 0.38 21.18 8.88
N THR A 682 0.40 19.97 8.32
CA THR A 682 -0.53 19.60 7.23
C THR A 682 -1.99 19.59 7.68
N ARG A 683 -2.31 19.05 8.88
CA ARG A 683 -3.67 19.17 9.45
C ARG A 683 -4.09 20.63 9.64
N ALA A 684 -3.18 21.49 10.13
CA ALA A 684 -3.46 22.91 10.30
C ALA A 684 -3.66 23.63 8.95
N LEU A 685 -2.91 23.24 7.91
CA LEU A 685 -3.05 23.75 6.54
C LEU A 685 -4.41 23.39 5.94
N TYR A 686 -4.87 22.13 6.06
CA TYR A 686 -6.21 21.74 5.59
C TYR A 686 -7.30 22.55 6.29
N THR A 687 -7.26 22.67 7.62
CA THR A 687 -8.26 23.46 8.37
C THR A 687 -8.26 24.91 7.92
N LYS A 688 -7.09 25.51 7.66
CA LYS A 688 -6.99 26.87 7.08
C LYS A 688 -7.65 26.93 5.71
N VAL A 689 -7.27 26.08 4.76
CA VAL A 689 -7.77 26.10 3.37
C VAL A 689 -9.28 25.84 3.31
N VAL A 690 -9.79 24.87 4.06
CA VAL A 690 -11.25 24.64 4.18
C VAL A 690 -11.95 25.85 4.80
N SER A 691 -11.34 26.53 5.77
CA SER A 691 -11.94 27.71 6.42
C SER A 691 -11.94 28.99 5.57
N ASP A 692 -10.99 29.12 4.63
CA ASP A 692 -10.85 30.32 3.80
C ASP A 692 -11.96 30.37 2.72
N LYS A 693 -12.43 31.57 2.42
CA LYS A 693 -13.43 31.85 1.38
C LYS A 693 -12.82 32.40 0.09
N HIS A 694 -11.52 32.72 0.12
CA HIS A 694 -10.76 33.21 -1.03
C HIS A 694 -9.95 32.09 -1.73
N GLU A 695 -9.92 30.89 -1.16
CA GLU A 695 -9.34 29.69 -1.81
C GLU A 695 -10.32 29.07 -2.82
N ASP A 696 -9.77 28.53 -3.91
CA ASP A 696 -10.55 27.95 -5.01
C ASP A 696 -11.38 26.73 -4.57
N PRO A 697 -12.58 26.50 -5.14
CA PRO A 697 -13.43 25.38 -4.77
C PRO A 697 -12.74 24.01 -4.87
N MET A 698 -11.85 23.84 -5.85
CA MET A 698 -11.07 22.61 -6.05
C MET A 698 -10.01 22.39 -4.96
N ALA A 699 -9.34 23.47 -4.53
CA ALA A 699 -8.40 23.42 -3.40
C ALA A 699 -9.13 23.04 -2.10
N ARG A 700 -10.33 23.61 -1.86
CA ARG A 700 -11.18 23.29 -0.70
C ARG A 700 -11.72 21.86 -0.75
N PHE A 701 -12.12 21.36 -1.92
CA PHE A 701 -12.49 19.96 -2.14
C PHE A 701 -11.32 19.01 -1.83
N GLY A 702 -10.13 19.29 -2.37
CA GLY A 702 -8.92 18.48 -2.14
C GLY A 702 -8.49 18.45 -0.67
N ALA A 703 -8.60 19.56 0.05
CA ALA A 703 -8.31 19.63 1.48
C ALA A 703 -9.31 18.83 2.34
N ALA A 704 -10.60 18.88 2.04
CA ALA A 704 -11.62 18.07 2.72
C ALA A 704 -11.42 16.56 2.46
N LEU A 705 -11.10 16.19 1.22
CA LEU A 705 -10.82 14.80 0.84
C LEU A 705 -9.51 14.29 1.48
N GLY A 706 -8.47 15.15 1.55
CA GLY A 706 -7.21 14.86 2.23
C GLY A 706 -7.38 14.64 3.74
N GLN A 707 -8.22 15.44 4.41
CA GLN A 707 -8.64 15.14 5.80
C GLN A 707 -9.34 13.78 5.89
N GLY A 708 -10.25 13.49 4.96
CA GLY A 708 -10.96 12.21 4.86
C GLY A 708 -10.04 10.99 4.78
N PHE A 709 -8.92 11.10 4.04
CA PHE A 709 -7.90 10.06 3.94
C PHE A 709 -7.07 9.90 5.22
N ILE A 710 -6.64 10.98 5.89
CA ILE A 710 -5.85 10.85 7.14
C ILE A 710 -6.68 10.26 8.27
N ASP A 711 -7.96 10.62 8.37
CA ASP A 711 -8.87 10.15 9.43
C ASP A 711 -9.70 8.90 9.02
N ALA A 712 -9.33 8.24 7.91
CA ALA A 712 -10.08 7.13 7.31
C ALA A 712 -10.31 5.94 8.26
N GLY A 713 -11.48 5.31 8.17
CA GLY A 713 -11.86 4.10 8.92
C GLY A 713 -11.62 4.21 10.42
N GLY A 714 -11.95 5.35 11.04
CA GLY A 714 -11.66 5.62 12.45
C GLY A 714 -10.18 5.68 12.80
N ARG A 715 -9.30 5.98 11.83
CA ARG A 715 -7.82 5.93 11.88
C ARG A 715 -7.22 4.51 11.92
N ASN A 716 -8.00 3.50 11.53
CA ASN A 716 -7.62 2.08 11.61
C ASN A 716 -7.38 1.41 10.25
N VAL A 717 -7.68 2.06 9.13
CA VAL A 717 -7.37 1.57 7.78
C VAL A 717 -6.14 2.27 7.21
N THR A 718 -5.36 1.58 6.38
CA THR A 718 -4.29 2.16 5.57
C THR A 718 -4.64 2.03 4.10
N ILE A 719 -3.95 2.79 3.24
CA ILE A 719 -3.99 2.58 1.79
C ILE A 719 -2.78 1.73 1.43
N SER A 720 -2.99 0.55 0.84
CA SER A 720 -1.91 -0.33 0.36
C SER A 720 -2.28 -0.99 -0.96
N LEU A 721 -1.38 -0.92 -1.94
CA LEU A 721 -1.48 -1.67 -3.21
C LEU A 721 -0.88 -3.09 -3.12
N GLN A 722 -0.22 -3.40 -2.00
CA GLN A 722 0.34 -4.71 -1.69
C GLN A 722 -0.52 -5.39 -0.61
N SER A 723 -0.85 -6.66 -0.82
CA SER A 723 -1.28 -7.50 0.30
C SER A 723 -0.11 -7.70 1.25
N ARG A 724 -0.38 -8.00 2.53
CA ARG A 724 0.66 -8.33 3.53
C ARG A 724 1.49 -9.54 3.11
N ALA A 725 0.94 -10.42 2.27
CA ALA A 725 1.63 -11.53 1.62
C ALA A 725 2.69 -11.09 0.57
N GLY A 726 2.91 -9.79 0.34
CA GLY A 726 3.81 -9.32 -0.72
C GLY A 726 3.32 -9.66 -2.14
N SER A 727 2.02 -9.92 -2.29
CA SER A 727 1.29 -10.04 -3.55
C SER A 727 0.61 -8.71 -3.93
N ARG A 728 0.08 -8.61 -5.15
CA ARG A 728 -0.64 -7.43 -5.64
C ARG A 728 -2.09 -7.47 -5.14
N ASN A 729 -2.54 -6.46 -4.39
CA ASN A 729 -3.95 -6.39 -3.99
C ASN A 729 -4.80 -5.89 -5.18
N THR A 730 -5.56 -6.79 -5.80
CA THR A 730 -6.42 -6.52 -6.96
C THR A 730 -7.42 -5.41 -6.68
N SER A 731 -8.21 -5.56 -5.62
CA SER A 731 -9.23 -4.61 -5.16
C SER A 731 -8.65 -3.22 -4.92
N ALA A 732 -7.47 -3.13 -4.30
CA ALA A 732 -6.83 -1.86 -4.03
C ALA A 732 -6.32 -1.15 -5.29
N ILE A 733 -5.65 -1.88 -6.20
CA ILE A 733 -5.12 -1.30 -7.44
C ILE A 733 -6.26 -0.85 -8.36
N VAL A 734 -7.29 -1.69 -8.53
CA VAL A 734 -8.49 -1.36 -9.29
C VAL A 734 -9.24 -0.17 -8.67
N GLY A 735 -9.41 -0.17 -7.35
CA GLY A 735 -10.04 0.93 -6.61
C GLY A 735 -9.32 2.27 -6.80
N MET A 736 -7.98 2.27 -6.78
CA MET A 736 -7.19 3.47 -7.01
C MET A 736 -7.16 3.92 -8.48
N VAL A 737 -7.27 3.00 -9.45
CA VAL A 737 -7.47 3.38 -10.87
C VAL A 737 -8.83 4.03 -11.08
N LEU A 738 -9.91 3.47 -10.52
CA LEU A 738 -11.24 4.07 -10.59
C LEU A 738 -11.28 5.42 -9.87
N PHE A 739 -10.65 5.54 -8.69
CA PHE A 739 -10.48 6.82 -8.01
C PHE A 739 -9.82 7.87 -8.91
N CYS A 740 -8.76 7.52 -9.66
CA CYS A 740 -8.09 8.45 -10.59
C CYS A 740 -8.99 9.00 -11.71
N GLN A 741 -10.18 8.43 -11.93
CA GLN A 741 -11.18 8.91 -12.89
C GLN A 741 -12.15 9.97 -12.31
N PHE A 742 -12.04 10.35 -11.01
CA PHE A 742 -12.98 11.27 -10.36
C PHE A 742 -13.14 12.62 -11.10
N TRP A 743 -12.10 13.05 -11.84
CA TRP A 743 -12.08 14.26 -12.66
C TRP A 743 -13.22 14.35 -13.67
N TYR A 744 -13.59 13.22 -14.27
CA TYR A 744 -14.71 13.15 -15.22
C TYR A 744 -16.01 12.70 -14.54
N TRP A 745 -15.91 11.88 -13.50
CA TRP A 745 -17.07 11.32 -12.80
C TRP A 745 -16.84 11.20 -11.28
N TYR A 746 -17.24 12.24 -10.53
CA TYR A 746 -17.09 12.31 -9.08
C TYR A 746 -17.55 11.06 -8.29
N PRO A 747 -18.64 10.33 -8.66
CA PRO A 747 -19.03 9.11 -7.95
C PRO A 747 -17.96 8.01 -7.92
N LEU A 748 -17.03 7.94 -8.89
CA LEU A 748 -15.94 6.96 -8.89
C LEU A 748 -14.93 7.18 -7.75
N ALA A 749 -14.97 8.33 -7.08
CA ALA A 749 -14.15 8.57 -5.89
C ALA A 749 -14.47 7.59 -4.74
N HIS A 750 -15.70 7.06 -4.67
CA HIS A 750 -16.08 6.06 -3.64
C HIS A 750 -15.25 4.77 -3.76
N CYS A 751 -14.78 4.39 -4.95
CA CYS A 751 -13.94 3.21 -5.16
C CYS A 751 -12.59 3.24 -4.42
N ALA A 752 -12.14 4.39 -3.90
CA ALA A 752 -10.99 4.45 -3.01
C ALA A 752 -11.16 3.57 -1.76
N CYS A 753 -12.39 3.29 -1.32
CA CYS A 753 -12.65 2.41 -0.20
C CYS A 753 -12.23 0.95 -0.45
N LEU A 754 -12.01 0.54 -1.71
CA LEU A 754 -11.49 -0.78 -2.06
C LEU A 754 -9.99 -0.91 -1.73
N ALA A 755 -9.27 0.21 -1.62
CA ALA A 755 -7.86 0.26 -1.22
C ALA A 755 -7.65 0.44 0.31
N PHE A 756 -8.73 0.60 1.08
CA PHE A 756 -8.66 0.68 2.54
C PHE A 756 -8.52 -0.71 3.17
N GLU A 757 -7.35 -0.99 3.72
CA GLU A 757 -6.99 -2.22 4.41
C GLU A 757 -6.95 -2.00 5.94
N PRO A 758 -7.77 -2.69 6.76
CA PRO A 758 -7.79 -2.52 8.21
C PRO A 758 -6.55 -3.13 8.88
N THR A 759 -5.72 -2.30 9.52
CA THR A 759 -4.44 -2.71 10.11
C THR A 759 -4.59 -3.04 11.60
N GLY A 760 -5.10 -4.23 11.88
CA GLY A 760 -5.22 -4.78 13.24
C GLY A 760 -4.52 -6.13 13.38
N ILE A 761 -4.37 -6.59 14.62
CA ILE A 761 -4.14 -8.01 14.92
C ILE A 761 -5.44 -8.59 15.50
N ILE A 762 -5.93 -9.65 14.85
CA ILE A 762 -7.15 -10.38 15.22
C ILE A 762 -6.76 -11.83 15.48
N GLY A 763 -6.62 -12.19 16.76
CA GLY A 763 -6.33 -13.56 17.17
C GLY A 763 -7.60 -14.40 17.31
N LEU A 764 -7.57 -15.63 16.80
CA LEU A 764 -8.67 -16.61 16.86
C LEU A 764 -8.23 -17.93 17.50
N ASN A 765 -9.14 -18.58 18.22
CA ASN A 765 -9.05 -20.00 18.59
C ASN A 765 -9.33 -20.90 17.34
N GLY A 766 -8.98 -22.18 17.41
CA GLY A 766 -9.31 -23.19 16.39
C GLY A 766 -10.81 -23.45 16.18
N ASP A 767 -11.67 -22.90 17.03
CA ASP A 767 -13.13 -22.84 16.85
C ASP A 767 -13.62 -21.51 16.25
N LEU A 768 -12.70 -20.72 15.68
CA LEU A 768 -12.91 -19.43 15.01
C LEU A 768 -13.51 -18.32 15.89
N ARG A 769 -13.53 -18.51 17.22
CA ARG A 769 -13.91 -17.48 18.20
C ARG A 769 -12.68 -16.68 18.67
N PRO A 770 -12.79 -15.35 18.84
CA PRO A 770 -11.69 -14.52 19.35
C PRO A 770 -11.56 -14.61 20.88
N PRO A 771 -10.44 -15.11 21.44
CA PRO A 771 -10.18 -15.05 22.87
C PRO A 771 -9.69 -13.66 23.32
N LYS A 772 -9.88 -13.31 24.59
CA LYS A 772 -9.23 -12.16 25.23
C LYS A 772 -7.78 -12.53 25.59
N PHE A 773 -6.81 -11.79 25.04
CA PHE A 773 -5.39 -11.89 25.40
C PHE A 773 -4.67 -10.57 25.12
N ASP A 774 -3.52 -10.35 25.78
CA ASP A 774 -2.62 -9.23 25.52
C ASP A 774 -1.37 -9.69 24.75
N PHE A 775 -0.88 -8.87 23.81
CA PHE A 775 0.46 -8.97 23.24
C PHE A 775 1.31 -7.74 23.58
N VAL A 776 2.64 -7.85 23.45
CA VAL A 776 3.58 -6.77 23.83
C VAL A 776 4.17 -6.09 22.59
N SER A 777 4.06 -4.77 22.54
CA SER A 777 4.72 -3.89 21.56
C SER A 777 5.97 -3.28 22.20
N ASN A 778 7.17 -3.67 21.76
CA ASN A 778 8.46 -3.21 22.29
C ASN A 778 8.89 -1.87 21.66
N ALA A 779 8.04 -0.86 21.84
CA ALA A 779 8.25 0.50 21.37
C ALA A 779 7.60 1.50 22.34
N LYS A 780 7.90 2.79 22.15
CA LYS A 780 7.23 3.86 22.89
C LYS A 780 5.81 4.07 22.35
N PRO A 781 4.77 4.15 23.19
CA PRO A 781 3.39 4.39 22.76
C PRO A 781 3.25 5.60 21.83
N SER A 782 4.00 6.69 22.09
CA SER A 782 3.94 7.93 21.31
C SER A 782 4.22 7.76 19.81
N LEU A 783 5.00 6.75 19.42
CA LEU A 783 5.34 6.49 18.01
C LEU A 783 4.16 5.95 17.19
N PHE A 784 3.26 5.20 17.81
CA PHE A 784 2.15 4.51 17.14
C PHE A 784 0.75 4.93 17.63
N ALA A 785 0.69 5.77 18.67
CA ALA A 785 -0.53 6.36 19.19
C ALA A 785 -1.37 7.07 18.10
N TYR A 786 -2.68 7.05 18.29
CA TYR A 786 -3.61 7.85 17.48
C TYR A 786 -3.25 9.35 17.58
N PRO A 787 -3.35 10.11 16.47
CA PRO A 787 -3.28 11.57 16.50
C PRO A 787 -4.24 12.15 17.55
N SER A 788 -3.82 13.22 18.23
CA SER A 788 -4.64 13.76 19.31
C SER A 788 -6.02 14.26 18.80
N PRO A 789 -7.15 13.96 19.48
CA PRO A 789 -8.44 14.51 19.10
C PRO A 789 -8.41 16.04 19.10
N THR A 790 -9.07 16.66 18.12
CA THR A 790 -9.15 18.11 18.04
C THR A 790 -9.89 18.63 19.26
N LYS A 791 -9.19 19.42 20.08
CA LYS A 791 -9.80 19.99 21.27
C LYS A 791 -10.90 20.96 20.82
N PRO A 792 -12.13 20.84 21.35
CA PRO A 792 -13.18 21.81 21.03
C PRO A 792 -12.64 23.21 21.32
N PRO A 793 -12.97 24.22 20.48
CA PRO A 793 -12.38 25.54 20.59
C PRO A 793 -12.66 26.10 21.98
N LYS A 794 -11.63 26.09 22.85
CA LYS A 794 -11.67 26.76 24.16
C LYS A 794 -11.93 28.22 23.88
N LYS A 795 -13.20 28.64 24.03
CA LYS A 795 -13.74 29.95 23.67
C LYS A 795 -12.68 31.04 23.84
N GLU A 796 -12.04 31.44 22.75
CA GLU A 796 -11.08 32.56 22.77
C GLU A 796 -11.77 33.87 23.15
N THR A 797 -13.10 33.90 23.15
CA THR A 797 -13.85 34.97 23.81
C THR A 797 -13.46 35.11 25.28
N VAL A 798 -13.08 34.06 26.02
CA VAL A 798 -12.63 34.20 27.41
C VAL A 798 -11.28 34.93 27.49
N THR A 799 -10.31 34.61 26.64
CA THR A 799 -9.00 35.31 26.63
C THR A 799 -9.10 36.70 26.00
N LYS A 800 -9.86 36.87 24.92
CA LYS A 800 -10.07 38.16 24.24
C LYS A 800 -10.95 39.10 25.07
N VAL A 801 -11.98 38.60 25.78
CA VAL A 801 -12.73 39.40 26.76
C VAL A 801 -11.89 39.67 28.00
N ALA A 802 -11.08 38.73 28.52
CA ALA A 802 -10.16 39.04 29.62
C ALA A 802 -9.18 40.17 29.24
N THR A 803 -8.58 40.12 28.06
CA THR A 803 -7.69 41.19 27.57
C THR A 803 -8.44 42.50 27.26
N ALA A 804 -9.66 42.44 26.75
CA ALA A 804 -10.51 43.62 26.54
C ALA A 804 -10.95 44.26 27.87
N VAL A 805 -11.31 43.46 28.87
CA VAL A 805 -11.66 43.92 30.22
C VAL A 805 -10.42 44.49 30.92
N LEU A 806 -9.28 43.80 30.90
CA LEU A 806 -8.03 44.32 31.47
C LEU A 806 -7.60 45.64 30.82
N SER A 807 -7.64 45.74 29.49
CA SER A 807 -7.27 46.98 28.78
C SER A 807 -8.29 48.11 28.98
N THR A 808 -9.60 47.83 29.04
CA THR A 808 -10.61 48.85 29.36
C THR A 808 -10.56 49.27 30.83
N THR A 809 -10.38 48.35 31.78
CA THR A 809 -10.20 48.67 33.21
C THR A 809 -8.92 49.47 33.48
N ALA A 810 -7.81 49.13 32.82
CA ALA A 810 -6.59 49.93 32.89
C ALA A 810 -6.80 51.36 32.32
N LYS A 811 -7.50 51.47 31.18
CA LYS A 811 -7.81 52.75 30.53
C LYS A 811 -8.83 53.59 31.32
N MET A 812 -9.75 52.95 32.06
CA MET A 812 -10.64 53.57 33.04
C MET A 812 -9.84 54.12 34.22
N LYS A 813 -9.05 53.29 34.91
CA LYS A 813 -8.21 53.72 36.05
C LYS A 813 -7.22 54.83 35.68
N ALA A 814 -6.63 54.78 34.48
CA ALA A 814 -5.77 55.86 33.98
C ALA A 814 -6.54 57.17 33.73
N ARG A 815 -7.83 57.09 33.33
CA ARG A 815 -8.70 58.25 33.14
C ARG A 815 -9.21 58.82 34.46
N GLU A 816 -9.43 57.96 35.46
CA GLU A 816 -9.75 58.34 36.84
C GLU A 816 -8.55 59.01 37.52
N LYS A 817 -7.33 58.46 37.42
CA LYS A 817 -6.11 59.11 37.95
C LYS A 817 -5.85 60.46 37.26
N LYS A 818 -6.13 60.59 35.95
CA LYS A 818 -6.09 61.88 35.24
C LYS A 818 -7.22 62.85 35.61
N LYS A 819 -8.34 62.41 36.17
CA LYS A 819 -9.35 63.29 36.77
C LYS A 819 -8.92 63.77 38.15
N ALA A 820 -8.50 62.86 39.02
CA ALA A 820 -8.01 63.19 40.36
C ALA A 820 -6.83 64.16 40.32
N ALA A 821 -5.92 64.03 39.33
CA ALA A 821 -4.82 64.96 39.10
C ALA A 821 -5.26 66.34 38.55
N ALA A 822 -6.48 66.48 38.02
CA ALA A 822 -7.01 67.74 37.48
C ALA A 822 -7.87 68.52 38.49
N GLU A 823 -8.29 67.89 39.58
CA GLU A 823 -9.11 68.48 40.64
C GLU A 823 -8.27 68.88 41.88
N GLY A 824 -6.93 68.84 41.77
CA GLY A 824 -5.99 68.99 42.90
C GLY A 824 -5.31 70.36 43.08
N GLU A 825 -5.54 71.36 42.22
CA GLU A 825 -4.85 72.66 42.27
C GLU A 825 -5.76 73.83 42.72
N SER A 826 -6.38 73.72 43.90
CA SER A 826 -6.96 74.88 44.62
C SER A 826 -6.96 74.73 46.15
N MET A 827 -6.04 75.46 46.79
CA MET A 827 -5.94 75.69 48.25
C MET A 827 -6.84 76.88 48.69
N ASP A 828 -7.29 77.06 49.94
CA ASP A 828 -7.20 76.27 51.20
C ASP A 828 -8.27 76.79 52.22
N THR A 829 -8.36 76.14 53.40
CA THR A 829 -8.79 76.62 54.76
C THR A 829 -9.92 75.86 55.50
N GLN A 830 -9.50 75.05 56.50
CA GLN A 830 -9.97 74.95 57.91
C GLN A 830 -11.48 74.75 58.25
N GLU A 831 -11.92 73.80 59.10
CA GLU A 831 -11.32 72.71 59.93
C GLU A 831 -12.22 71.42 59.81
N ASP A 832 -12.17 70.31 60.57
CA ASP A 832 -11.55 69.90 61.85
C ASP A 832 -11.40 68.36 61.99
N LYS A 833 -10.60 67.93 62.98
CA LYS A 833 -10.52 66.62 63.71
C LYS A 833 -11.00 65.28 63.09
N LEU A 834 -10.03 64.34 63.07
CA LEU A 834 -10.10 62.88 63.38
C LEU A 834 -10.86 61.97 62.38
N ASP A 835 -10.38 60.78 61.98
CA ASP A 835 -9.19 60.00 62.41
C ASP A 835 -8.59 59.13 61.27
N ALA A 836 -7.42 58.51 61.47
CA ALA A 836 -6.59 57.84 60.44
C ALA A 836 -7.16 56.50 59.87
N LYS A 837 -6.70 55.87 58.77
CA LYS A 837 -5.42 55.85 57.99
C LYS A 837 -5.74 55.60 56.48
N LYS A 838 -4.99 55.92 55.42
CA LYS A 838 -3.52 55.98 55.09
C LYS A 838 -2.82 54.59 55.01
N ASP A 839 -1.98 54.28 54.01
CA ASP A 839 -1.51 55.05 52.83
C ASP A 839 -0.90 54.17 51.71
N ALA A 840 -0.81 54.75 50.50
CA ALA A 840 0.14 54.61 49.36
C ALA A 840 0.66 53.21 48.89
N ASP A 841 0.72 52.88 47.59
CA ASP A 841 1.20 53.54 46.34
C ASP A 841 2.72 53.63 46.13
N VAL A 842 3.17 53.18 44.95
CA VAL A 842 4.46 53.46 44.31
C VAL A 842 4.19 53.65 42.81
N GLU A 843 4.73 54.70 42.20
CA GLU A 843 4.42 55.07 40.82
C GLU A 843 5.30 54.42 39.75
N MET A 844 4.79 54.43 38.53
CA MET A 844 5.47 54.02 37.30
C MET A 844 5.88 55.28 36.52
N ASN A 845 7.04 55.29 35.87
CA ASN A 845 7.47 56.39 35.01
C ASN A 845 7.87 55.86 33.61
N SER A 846 7.78 56.69 32.58
CA SER A 846 7.66 56.25 31.18
C SER A 846 8.28 57.21 30.15
N GLU A 847 8.30 56.77 28.88
CA GLU A 847 8.52 57.55 27.63
C GLU A 847 9.98 57.81 27.16
N GLU A 848 10.53 56.82 26.43
CA GLU A 848 10.85 56.87 24.97
C GLU A 848 11.81 57.99 24.38
N PRO A 849 12.03 58.17 23.04
CA PRO A 849 13.39 58.25 22.44
C PRO A 849 13.74 59.67 21.87
N PRO A 850 14.81 59.95 21.04
CA PRO A 850 15.78 59.06 20.35
C PRO A 850 17.27 59.56 20.23
N ALA A 851 18.03 58.83 19.37
CA ALA A 851 19.14 59.30 18.48
C ALA A 851 20.64 59.10 18.86
N SER A 852 21.29 58.25 18.04
CA SER A 852 22.71 58.30 17.57
C SER A 852 23.94 58.04 18.47
N ALA A 853 24.93 57.39 17.85
CA ALA A 853 26.36 57.24 18.20
C ALA A 853 26.81 56.16 19.22
N LYS A 854 27.95 55.54 18.88
CA LYS A 854 28.73 54.51 19.62
C LYS A 854 30.02 55.17 20.22
N PRO A 855 30.94 54.48 20.92
CA PRO A 855 30.99 53.09 21.43
C PRO A 855 31.40 52.99 22.93
N SER A 856 31.86 51.79 23.35
CA SER A 856 32.79 51.48 24.48
C SER A 856 32.29 51.59 25.93
N ASP A 857 32.70 50.74 26.88
CA ASP A 857 33.23 49.35 26.85
C ASP A 857 33.20 48.77 28.30
N ILE A 858 33.62 47.52 28.51
CA ILE A 858 34.07 46.91 29.78
C ILE A 858 32.98 46.65 30.86
N SER A 859 32.53 45.39 30.94
CA SER A 859 32.27 44.72 32.24
C SER A 859 33.62 44.29 32.85
N PRO A 860 33.79 44.18 34.19
CA PRO A 860 33.54 42.87 34.83
C PRO A 860 33.28 42.90 36.38
N ILE A 861 33.30 41.71 37.00
CA ILE A 861 33.46 41.41 38.45
C ILE A 861 32.24 41.80 39.34
N SER A 862 31.48 40.88 39.94
CA SER A 862 31.77 39.67 40.76
C SER A 862 32.08 39.97 42.23
N GLY A 863 31.16 39.55 43.12
CA GLY A 863 31.27 39.70 44.58
C GLY A 863 30.09 38.97 45.25
N SER A 864 30.38 37.89 45.96
CA SER A 864 29.38 36.89 46.41
C SER A 864 29.10 36.94 47.92
N ILE A 865 28.19 36.05 48.37
CA ILE A 865 28.02 35.50 49.75
C ILE A 865 26.89 36.09 50.61
N SER A 866 25.73 35.41 50.51
CA SER A 866 24.81 34.92 51.58
C SER A 866 24.33 35.88 52.70
N ASN A 867 23.04 35.92 53.05
CA ASN A 867 22.30 34.82 53.69
C ASN A 867 20.79 35.15 53.83
N LEU A 868 20.01 34.17 54.32
CA LEU A 868 18.55 34.17 54.54
C LEU A 868 17.71 34.15 53.24
N ALA A 869 16.56 33.50 53.18
CA ALA A 869 16.03 32.24 53.76
C ALA A 869 14.73 31.95 52.98
N ASP A 870 14.28 30.70 52.90
CA ASP A 870 13.15 30.28 52.04
C ASP A 870 11.89 31.16 52.12
N ASP A 871 11.39 31.59 50.95
CA ASP A 871 10.10 31.04 50.49
C ASP A 871 10.03 30.97 48.95
N SER A 872 9.22 30.04 48.44
CA SER A 872 9.39 29.49 47.10
C SER A 872 8.65 30.25 45.98
N LYS A 873 9.36 30.56 44.89
CA LYS A 873 8.77 30.89 43.58
C LYS A 873 8.77 29.65 42.68
N PRO A 874 7.72 29.41 41.87
CA PRO A 874 7.70 28.30 40.93
C PRO A 874 8.75 28.52 39.85
N SER A 875 9.68 27.56 39.71
CA SER A 875 10.65 27.57 38.62
C SER A 875 9.98 27.25 37.29
N THR A 876 10.50 27.80 36.20
CA THR A 876 10.05 27.51 34.83
C THR A 876 10.46 26.11 34.41
N SER A 877 9.73 25.11 34.88
CA SER A 877 9.79 23.78 34.29
C SER A 877 9.22 23.85 32.87
N LYS A 878 10.07 23.57 31.87
CA LYS A 878 9.57 22.92 30.65
C LYS A 878 8.82 21.68 31.14
N PRO A 879 7.58 21.38 30.67
CA PRO A 879 6.93 20.13 31.04
C PRO A 879 7.86 19.00 30.63
N ALA A 880 8.41 18.28 31.60
CA ALA A 880 9.20 17.10 31.32
C ALA A 880 8.29 16.17 30.52
N ARG A 881 8.73 15.76 29.32
CA ARG A 881 8.12 14.60 28.67
C ARG A 881 8.18 13.49 29.72
N LYS A 882 7.01 13.01 30.16
CA LYS A 882 6.94 11.88 31.10
C LYS A 882 7.83 10.78 30.50
N SER A 883 8.59 10.09 31.33
CA SER A 883 9.38 8.95 30.87
C SER A 883 8.42 7.87 30.38
N GLU A 884 8.14 7.88 29.07
CA GLU A 884 7.23 6.95 28.42
C GLU A 884 7.73 5.52 28.65
N PRO A 885 6.82 4.56 28.90
CA PRO A 885 7.22 3.17 29.03
C PRO A 885 7.84 2.71 27.71
N SER A 886 8.87 1.87 27.79
CA SER A 886 9.59 1.34 26.62
C SER A 886 8.86 0.18 25.94
N PHE A 887 7.73 -0.25 26.50
CA PHE A 887 6.85 -1.29 25.99
C PHE A 887 5.40 -0.95 26.30
N GLU A 888 4.49 -1.47 25.50
CA GLU A 888 3.04 -1.34 25.67
C GLU A 888 2.39 -2.72 25.61
N LYS A 889 1.36 -2.96 26.43
CA LYS A 889 0.48 -4.12 26.31
C LYS A 889 -0.75 -3.74 25.49
N LEU A 890 -1.07 -4.53 24.49
CA LEU A 890 -2.18 -4.30 23.57
C LEU A 890 -3.10 -5.53 23.57
N PRO A 891 -4.42 -5.38 23.81
CA PRO A 891 -5.35 -6.49 23.76
C PRO A 891 -5.60 -6.97 22.32
N ASN A 892 -6.22 -8.15 22.17
CA ASN A 892 -6.80 -8.61 20.90
C ASN A 892 -7.73 -7.54 20.28
N PHE A 893 -7.81 -7.49 18.95
CA PHE A 893 -8.42 -6.40 18.16
C PHE A 893 -7.74 -5.02 18.32
N SER A 894 -6.49 -4.94 18.77
CA SER A 894 -5.74 -3.67 18.73
C SER A 894 -5.26 -3.32 17.32
N ARG A 895 -5.28 -2.02 16.99
CA ARG A 895 -4.63 -1.44 15.81
C ARG A 895 -3.11 -1.66 15.89
N VAL A 896 -2.52 -2.08 14.76
CA VAL A 896 -1.08 -2.30 14.62
C VAL A 896 -0.63 -1.78 13.25
N VAL A 897 0.28 -0.80 13.25
CA VAL A 897 0.83 -0.21 12.01
C VAL A 897 1.88 -1.17 11.41
N PRO A 898 2.08 -1.26 10.07
CA PRO A 898 3.10 -2.13 9.49
C PRO A 898 4.52 -1.93 10.07
N ALA A 899 4.92 -0.69 10.36
CA ALA A 899 6.20 -0.38 11.02
C ALA A 899 6.29 -0.84 12.49
N GLN A 900 5.16 -1.14 13.13
CA GLN A 900 5.07 -1.64 14.50
C GLN A 900 5.21 -3.17 14.58
N LEU A 901 4.92 -3.91 13.50
CA LEU A 901 4.97 -5.39 13.47
C LEU A 901 6.35 -5.93 13.91
N ALA A 902 7.44 -5.30 13.45
CA ALA A 902 8.79 -5.67 13.83
C ALA A 902 9.09 -5.55 15.33
N HIS A 903 8.31 -4.76 16.08
CA HIS A 903 8.44 -4.56 17.52
C HIS A 903 7.54 -5.48 18.37
N ILE A 904 6.64 -6.25 17.75
CA ILE A 904 5.65 -7.06 18.46
C ILE A 904 6.21 -8.42 18.87
N THR A 905 6.00 -8.77 20.13
CA THR A 905 6.35 -10.07 20.71
C THR A 905 5.18 -10.65 21.50
N PHE A 906 4.86 -11.91 21.25
CA PHE A 906 3.98 -12.70 22.10
C PHE A 906 4.82 -13.28 23.25
N PRO A 907 4.45 -13.07 24.52
CA PRO A 907 5.17 -13.65 25.65
C PRO A 907 5.17 -15.18 25.58
N ALA A 908 6.32 -15.81 25.84
CA ALA A 908 6.44 -17.28 25.83
C ALA A 908 5.62 -17.96 26.95
N ASP A 909 5.32 -17.23 28.02
CA ASP A 909 4.48 -17.66 29.14
C ASP A 909 2.98 -17.41 28.88
N GLY A 910 2.60 -16.95 27.68
CA GLY A 910 1.22 -16.67 27.30
C GLY A 910 0.44 -17.91 26.88
N ARG A 911 -0.80 -18.06 27.37
CA ARG A 911 -1.73 -19.15 27.02
C ARG A 911 -1.93 -19.32 25.50
N TYR A 912 -1.94 -18.22 24.76
CA TYR A 912 -2.18 -18.20 23.32
C TYR A 912 -0.91 -17.86 22.53
N GLN A 913 -0.43 -18.81 21.74
CA GLN A 913 0.75 -18.68 20.90
C GLN A 913 0.34 -18.74 19.41
N PRO A 914 0.63 -17.73 18.57
CA PRO A 914 0.28 -17.77 17.15
C PRO A 914 1.02 -18.89 16.41
N VAL A 915 0.31 -19.56 15.50
CA VAL A 915 0.83 -20.61 14.61
C VAL A 915 1.87 -20.04 13.63
N ARG A 916 1.59 -18.83 13.10
CA ARG A 916 2.49 -18.09 12.20
C ARG A 916 3.42 -17.15 12.99
N ALA A 917 4.69 -17.07 12.60
CA ALA A 917 5.60 -16.06 13.15
C ALA A 917 5.17 -14.64 12.73
N VAL A 918 5.01 -13.74 13.71
CA VAL A 918 4.57 -12.34 13.50
C VAL A 918 5.73 -11.38 13.26
N SER A 919 6.94 -11.71 13.75
CA SER A 919 8.20 -11.05 13.39
C SER A 919 9.34 -12.08 13.40
N ILE A 920 10.31 -11.94 12.50
CA ILE A 920 11.53 -12.76 12.47
C ILE A 920 12.52 -12.36 13.60
N THR A 921 12.37 -11.17 14.20
CA THR A 921 13.31 -10.68 15.22
C THR A 921 13.14 -11.44 16.54
N THR A 922 13.82 -12.57 16.66
CA THR A 922 14.09 -13.18 17.95
C THR A 922 14.78 -12.16 18.86
N PRO A 923 14.28 -11.93 20.09
CA PRO A 923 14.90 -10.97 20.99
C PRO A 923 16.29 -11.48 21.36
N SER A 924 17.33 -10.71 21.02
CA SER A 924 18.70 -11.04 21.39
C SER A 924 18.82 -11.06 22.91
N SER A 925 19.13 -12.24 23.46
CA SER A 925 19.17 -12.45 24.91
C SER A 925 20.14 -11.46 25.55
N VAL A 926 19.63 -10.62 26.45
CA VAL A 926 20.42 -9.59 27.15
C VAL A 926 21.31 -10.28 28.19
N LYS A 927 22.45 -10.81 27.73
CA LYS A 927 23.59 -11.20 28.57
C LYS A 927 24.74 -10.26 28.26
N SER A 928 25.12 -9.48 29.27
CA SER A 928 26.17 -8.47 29.17
C SER A 928 27.56 -9.11 29.08
N SER A 929 28.16 -9.06 27.89
CA SER A 929 29.60 -9.21 27.68
C SER A 929 30.17 -7.95 27.01
N LYS A 930 31.39 -7.57 27.39
CA LYS A 930 31.99 -6.27 27.08
C LYS A 930 32.23 -6.08 25.59
N ALA A 931 32.12 -4.84 25.11
CA ALA A 931 32.54 -4.46 23.78
C ALA A 931 34.02 -4.81 23.53
N ALA A 932 34.27 -5.50 22.41
CA ALA A 932 35.60 -5.63 21.82
C ALA A 932 35.66 -4.73 20.59
N VAL A 933 36.60 -3.77 20.58
CA VAL A 933 36.81 -2.89 19.43
C VAL A 933 37.66 -3.63 18.40
N LEU A 934 37.20 -3.67 17.15
CA LEU A 934 38.00 -4.06 15.98
C LEU A 934 38.12 -2.86 15.02
N PRO A 935 39.24 -2.73 14.29
CA PRO A 935 39.59 -1.50 13.59
C PRO A 935 38.78 -1.28 12.30
N ALA A 936 38.59 -0.01 11.93
CA ALA A 936 38.01 0.37 10.65
C ALA A 936 38.99 0.02 9.51
N GLY A 937 38.62 -0.91 8.62
CA GLY A 937 39.55 -1.45 7.62
C GLY A 937 38.97 -2.13 6.38
N SER A 938 37.64 -2.22 6.21
CA SER A 938 37.04 -2.68 4.95
C SER A 938 35.61 -2.16 4.77
N LYS A 939 35.21 -1.92 3.51
CA LYS A 939 33.84 -1.65 3.08
C LYS A 939 33.50 -2.59 1.91
N SER A 940 32.86 -3.72 2.20
CA SER A 940 32.22 -4.53 1.17
C SER A 940 30.81 -3.99 0.84
N PRO A 941 30.33 -4.07 -0.41
CA PRO A 941 29.03 -3.51 -0.81
C PRO A 941 27.83 -4.39 -0.42
N THR A 942 28.06 -5.63 0.01
CA THR A 942 27.03 -6.68 0.20
C THR A 942 26.00 -6.41 1.31
N ALA A 943 26.20 -5.39 2.14
CA ALA A 943 25.25 -5.00 3.19
C ALA A 943 23.89 -4.50 2.65
N ALA A 944 23.83 -3.99 1.42
CA ALA A 944 22.62 -3.37 0.86
C ALA A 944 21.48 -4.37 0.54
N ILE A 945 21.81 -5.62 0.22
CA ILE A 945 20.84 -6.62 -0.26
C ILE A 945 20.13 -7.34 0.90
N GLY A 946 20.70 -7.30 2.12
CA GLY A 946 20.18 -7.97 3.32
C GLY A 946 18.84 -7.47 3.87
N LEU A 947 18.13 -6.59 3.15
CA LEU A 947 16.79 -6.11 3.48
C LEU A 947 15.66 -6.81 2.69
N SER A 948 15.92 -7.43 1.53
CA SER A 948 14.85 -7.93 0.64
C SER A 948 14.00 -9.02 1.31
N SER A 949 14.61 -10.12 1.77
CA SER A 949 13.90 -11.22 2.45
C SER A 949 13.38 -10.88 3.85
N LYS A 950 13.52 -9.61 4.27
CA LYS A 950 12.90 -9.05 5.49
C LYS A 950 11.74 -8.09 5.19
N LYS A 951 11.47 -7.74 3.92
CA LYS A 951 10.38 -6.82 3.53
C LYS A 951 8.99 -7.37 3.86
N TYR A 952 8.78 -8.68 3.73
CA TYR A 952 7.44 -9.30 3.74
C TYR A 952 7.20 -10.27 4.91
N ALA A 953 8.26 -10.81 5.52
CA ALA A 953 8.17 -11.91 6.47
C ALA A 953 7.80 -11.43 7.89
N GLY A 954 6.51 -11.52 8.22
CA GLY A 954 5.94 -11.16 9.52
C GLY A 954 4.70 -10.28 9.37
N GLY A 955 3.57 -10.90 9.01
CA GLY A 955 2.31 -10.19 8.76
C GLY A 955 1.41 -10.10 10.01
N GLY A 956 0.75 -8.95 10.17
CA GLY A 956 -0.43 -8.80 11.03
C GLY A 956 -1.69 -9.42 10.43
N GLY A 957 -2.87 -8.92 10.80
CA GLY A 957 -4.15 -9.43 10.33
C GLY A 957 -4.72 -10.54 11.21
N ILE A 958 -5.43 -11.48 10.58
CA ILE A 958 -6.04 -12.63 11.23
C ILE A 958 -4.97 -13.68 11.54
N LEU A 959 -4.85 -14.08 12.81
CA LEU A 959 -3.88 -15.04 13.31
C LEU A 959 -4.59 -16.18 14.05
N ILE A 960 -4.37 -17.42 13.62
CA ILE A 960 -4.77 -18.59 14.39
C ILE A 960 -3.80 -18.78 15.56
N LEU A 961 -4.35 -18.95 16.75
CA LEU A 961 -3.64 -19.17 18.00
C LEU A 961 -3.77 -20.63 18.43
N VAL A 962 -2.66 -21.22 18.87
CA VAL A 962 -2.65 -22.45 19.66
C VAL A 962 -2.97 -22.08 21.10
N ASP A 963 -3.98 -22.71 21.69
CA ASP A 963 -4.20 -22.70 23.15
C ASP A 963 -3.30 -23.75 23.80
N VAL A 964 -2.38 -23.30 24.65
CA VAL A 964 -1.40 -24.15 25.35
C VAL A 964 -1.99 -24.75 26.63
N SER A 965 -3.14 -24.27 27.10
CA SER A 965 -3.83 -24.77 28.30
C SER A 965 -5.35 -24.90 28.09
N PRO A 966 -5.82 -25.90 27.31
CA PRO A 966 -7.22 -26.07 26.95
C PRO A 966 -8.14 -26.39 28.15
N ASP A 967 -7.58 -26.86 29.28
CA ASP A 967 -8.34 -27.25 30.49
C ASP A 967 -8.82 -26.05 31.33
N GLN A 968 -8.52 -24.82 30.92
CA GLN A 968 -9.01 -23.60 31.58
C GLN A 968 -10.14 -22.97 30.76
N GLU A 969 -11.18 -22.45 31.42
CA GLU A 969 -12.22 -21.66 30.74
C GLU A 969 -11.58 -20.46 30.01
N ALA A 970 -12.09 -20.15 28.82
CA ALA A 970 -11.57 -19.09 27.97
C ALA A 970 -12.58 -17.94 27.88
N GLU A 971 -12.17 -16.74 28.29
CA GLU A 971 -12.97 -15.55 28.03
C GLU A 971 -12.91 -15.21 26.53
N PHE A 972 -14.00 -15.46 25.82
CA PHE A 972 -14.18 -15.00 24.45
C PHE A 972 -14.65 -13.53 24.43
N ILE A 973 -14.41 -12.88 23.29
CA ILE A 973 -15.04 -11.60 22.97
C ILE A 973 -16.32 -11.93 22.21
N GLU A 974 -17.47 -11.65 22.83
CA GLU A 974 -18.78 -11.85 22.20
C GLU A 974 -18.92 -10.97 20.95
N PHE A 975 -19.67 -11.44 19.96
CA PHE A 975 -20.15 -10.61 18.85
C PHE A 975 -21.56 -10.16 19.19
N ASP A 976 -21.94 -8.94 18.78
CA ASP A 976 -23.36 -8.57 18.76
C ASP A 976 -24.08 -9.59 17.87
N ALA A 977 -25.05 -10.32 18.43
CA ALA A 977 -25.74 -11.37 17.70
C ALA A 977 -26.62 -10.74 16.59
N PRO A 978 -26.63 -11.30 15.37
CA PRO A 978 -27.61 -10.89 14.37
C PRO A 978 -29.02 -11.15 14.94
N ALA A 979 -29.93 -10.19 14.77
CA ALA A 979 -31.31 -10.34 15.19
C ALA A 979 -31.92 -11.55 14.47
N ALA A 980 -32.33 -12.57 15.23
CA ALA A 980 -32.79 -13.82 14.65
C ALA A 980 -34.09 -13.61 13.85
N GLU A 981 -34.12 -14.13 12.62
CA GLU A 981 -35.34 -14.11 11.81
C GLU A 981 -36.48 -14.85 12.55
N PRO A 982 -37.71 -14.29 12.60
CA PRO A 982 -38.83 -14.96 13.24
C PRO A 982 -39.23 -16.19 12.42
N VAL A 983 -38.89 -17.37 12.95
CA VAL A 983 -39.23 -18.66 12.33
C VAL A 983 -40.74 -18.74 12.11
N PRO A 984 -41.24 -18.97 10.87
CA PRO A 984 -42.67 -19.06 10.62
C PRO A 984 -43.24 -20.29 11.30
N ALA A 985 -44.14 -20.08 12.27
CA ALA A 985 -44.81 -21.16 12.99
C ALA A 985 -45.75 -21.96 12.06
N ASP A 986 -45.83 -23.27 12.29
CA ASP A 986 -46.59 -24.20 11.44
C ASP A 986 -48.08 -23.82 11.29
N VAL A 987 -48.58 -23.94 10.06
CA VAL A 987 -49.98 -23.66 9.72
C VAL A 987 -50.87 -24.83 10.17
N THR A 988 -51.34 -24.80 11.41
CA THR A 988 -52.44 -25.66 11.85
C THR A 988 -53.78 -25.15 11.30
N THR A 989 -54.43 -25.95 10.46
CA THR A 989 -55.72 -25.60 9.85
C THR A 989 -56.88 -25.69 10.84
N ASP A 990 -57.61 -24.59 11.00
CA ASP A 990 -59.06 -24.62 11.26
C ASP A 990 -59.67 -23.31 10.75
N GLY A 991 -60.96 -23.28 10.40
CA GLY A 991 -61.52 -22.06 9.80
C GLY A 991 -63.05 -21.97 9.79
N GLN A 992 -63.55 -20.73 9.65
CA GLN A 992 -64.92 -20.45 9.20
C GLN A 992 -65.13 -18.99 8.73
N ASN A 993 -66.05 -18.87 7.76
CA ASN A 993 -66.42 -17.71 6.94
C ASN A 993 -66.71 -16.37 7.65
N GLY A 994 -66.43 -15.25 6.96
CA GLY A 994 -67.04 -13.93 7.24
C GLY A 994 -66.69 -12.85 6.20
N HIS A 995 -67.69 -12.34 5.44
CA HIS A 995 -67.50 -11.28 4.45
C HIS A 995 -67.67 -9.86 5.04
N ALA A 996 -66.79 -8.92 4.66
CA ALA A 996 -67.05 -7.47 4.62
C ALA A 996 -66.15 -6.81 3.54
N ILE A 997 -66.53 -5.63 3.03
CA ILE A 997 -65.84 -4.95 1.91
C ILE A 997 -65.41 -3.52 2.29
N ALA A 998 -64.12 -3.25 2.05
CA ALA A 998 -63.42 -1.97 1.80
C ALA A 998 -63.90 -0.64 2.44
N GLY A 999 -62.96 0.01 3.14
CA GLY A 999 -62.89 1.46 3.38
C GLY A 999 -61.42 1.88 3.53
N PRO A 1000 -60.97 3.04 3.03
CA PRO A 1000 -59.54 3.34 2.90
C PRO A 1000 -58.91 3.88 4.20
N ALA A 1001 -57.75 3.32 4.59
CA ALA A 1001 -56.87 3.91 5.60
C ALA A 1001 -55.93 4.94 4.97
N ALA A 1002 -55.72 6.08 5.63
CA ALA A 1002 -54.83 7.14 5.18
C ALA A 1002 -53.36 6.84 5.55
N SER A 1003 -52.42 7.30 4.72
CA SER A 1003 -50.99 7.05 4.91
C SER A 1003 -50.36 7.96 5.98
N GLY A 1004 -49.62 7.34 6.90
CA GLY A 1004 -48.67 7.97 7.79
C GLY A 1004 -47.39 7.12 7.87
N PRO A 1005 -46.20 7.72 8.09
CA PRO A 1005 -44.95 6.96 8.12
C PRO A 1005 -44.84 6.16 9.43
N HIS A 1006 -44.98 4.83 9.34
CA HIS A 1006 -44.70 3.94 10.46
C HIS A 1006 -43.18 3.86 10.70
N ILE A 1007 -42.73 4.38 11.83
CA ILE A 1007 -41.45 4.01 12.44
C ILE A 1007 -41.73 2.79 13.32
N ALA A 1008 -40.98 1.71 13.14
CA ALA A 1008 -41.06 0.57 14.04
C ALA A 1008 -40.51 0.96 15.42
N LEU A 1009 -41.36 0.87 16.45
CA LEU A 1009 -40.93 0.88 17.84
C LEU A 1009 -40.64 -0.56 18.26
N ASP A 1010 -39.62 -0.74 19.09
CA ASP A 1010 -39.22 -2.06 19.60
C ASP A 1010 -40.17 -2.50 20.72
N GLU A 1011 -41.02 -3.49 20.42
CA GLU A 1011 -41.99 -4.05 21.38
C GLU A 1011 -41.33 -4.91 22.49
N ASN A 1012 -40.01 -5.11 22.46
CA ASN A 1012 -39.26 -5.85 23.50
C ASN A 1012 -38.34 -4.96 24.35
N ALA A 1013 -38.38 -3.64 24.18
CA ALA A 1013 -37.72 -2.73 25.11
C ALA A 1013 -38.37 -2.85 26.52
N PRO A 1014 -37.60 -3.00 27.61
CA PRO A 1014 -38.17 -3.05 28.95
C PRO A 1014 -38.84 -1.71 29.28
N GLU A 1015 -40.11 -1.75 29.71
CA GLU A 1015 -40.90 -0.55 30.02
C GLU A 1015 -40.17 0.32 31.05
N SER A 1016 -39.81 1.54 30.67
CA SER A 1016 -39.27 2.53 31.59
C SER A 1016 -40.39 3.11 32.44
N ASP A 1017 -40.24 3.12 33.77
CA ASP A 1017 -41.21 3.71 34.69
C ASP A 1017 -41.63 5.14 34.26
N PRO A 1018 -42.93 5.48 34.34
CA PRO A 1018 -43.42 6.79 33.94
C PRO A 1018 -42.83 7.90 34.84
N PRO A 1019 -42.46 9.06 34.26
CA PRO A 1019 -41.86 10.14 35.03
C PRO A 1019 -42.83 10.71 36.08
N GLU A 1020 -42.30 11.06 37.25
CA GLU A 1020 -43.09 11.60 38.37
C GLU A 1020 -43.90 12.85 37.98
N SER A 1021 -45.11 12.97 38.54
CA SER A 1021 -46.02 14.07 38.26
C SER A 1021 -45.49 15.40 38.78
N PHE A 1022 -45.30 16.35 37.87
CA PHE A 1022 -44.77 17.69 38.15
C PHE A 1022 -45.78 18.57 38.92
N GLU A 1023 -45.72 18.53 40.26
CA GLU A 1023 -46.51 19.42 41.12
C GLU A 1023 -45.91 20.82 41.17
N TYR A 1024 -46.74 21.85 40.89
CA TYR A 1024 -46.37 23.26 41.01
C TYR A 1024 -46.91 23.83 42.34
N PRO A 1025 -46.05 24.25 43.28
CA PRO A 1025 -46.49 24.70 44.60
C PRO A 1025 -47.06 26.13 44.55
N PHE A 1026 -48.37 26.25 44.36
CA PHE A 1026 -49.13 27.45 44.68
C PHE A 1026 -49.74 27.31 46.09
N ASP A 1027 -49.05 27.84 47.09
CA ASP A 1027 -49.66 28.44 48.30
C ASP A 1027 -48.57 29.15 49.14
N ASN A 1028 -48.39 30.45 48.86
CA ASN A 1028 -47.70 31.41 49.73
C ASN A 1028 -47.93 32.84 49.22
N ASP A 1029 -49.14 33.36 49.39
CA ASP A 1029 -49.42 34.79 49.47
C ASP A 1029 -50.69 34.99 50.31
N ASN A 1030 -50.60 35.79 51.38
CA ASN A 1030 -51.68 36.08 52.34
C ASN A 1030 -51.41 37.39 53.10
#